data_AF-A0A3N1UQE4-F1
#
_entry.id   AF-A0A3N1UQE4-F1
#
_cell.length_a   1.000
_cell.length_b   1.000
_cell.length_c   1.000
_cell.angle_alpha   90.00
_cell.angle_beta   90.00
_cell.angle_gamma   90.00
#
_symmetry.space_group_name_H-M   'P 1'
#
loop_
_entity.id
_entity.type
_entity.pdbx_description
1 polymer ?
#
loop_
_entity_poly.entity_id
_entity_poly.type
_entity_poly.pdbx_seq_one_letter_code
_entity_poly.pdbx_strand_id
1 'polypeptide(L)'
;MSEMGKSSGPANGSFRDEVRRVIRTLETLPSAPAVASNILNALTQARPDMERVVKLLETDQGLALKLLRLVNSSYYGLSKKVTTLHRAVALLGVEQLRCMLLSVTVSESLIKELRRRARKDQQALWEHSLACAVCCELFAEKVLPKRSSEAFVLGLLHDVGKLLFMECAAETYREVEQAARDRGVAMAEAEQDLLGVDHATVARWLAEKWGLPPILTFPLWWHHHSPDVLSLMDVADSEIRDLSLLVNLSDHVVHELMADAVAVEQFRSPDPALLDHFGLSLSDCDQIKSRIAKRYSARTALLDFEQDELSFYFSALQRANQHLSRMASRGVQLESARRSEREREALDALEAVLPALADMPTMLEEAAQRVAKILGVDHGVVYVWDDAGPTLYGSWWKTDQVPRPFALSKEGGNGREVLNSMPLAMRQLLSGFRKRYSFTAGGAVMDRRVQYHPPYIALPMVVDDRVVGEAILHDQGLHDEEVHAARPLAVYEKVGRVLSSAVRQIRLVEQSRDLNDKLSAALAQAGRTMKELREAQARYRDEKERLAVTLQSIAEAVIATDTEGRVVLFNEAASKLTGWDAQNAVGKPAEELLQLRTAAEEPFSNPVAAVLEKGGPVEYANELAVITRDGSRRPVALCGAPIIDEEGRSVGVIFAVRDLTYQKKMETEVLRARKLDSLRILAGGIAHDFNNILMGILGNLNLARMFVNEPEKLESRLTEAEKGVHRAKELTQQLLSLAKGGVPTKKTAAMASLLREGANFVLSGSNVKVHFSLPEDLCPVEVDVAQMHQVISNLLINAMQAMPEGGTVWISAENVEVTEDTGLPLSKGTYVHVAFRDEGTGIKAEYLDRIFDPYFTTKDRNSEKGTGLGLAIVYSVMKRHGGCVTVESQEGKGTVFHLYLPASDAVPPSAKHDSTPLQTAQGRILVMDDEESVRNIVREMLTHLGYEPDVAQEGLEAIKKYEAALKQERPYHAVILDLTVRGGMGARETLEKLQTLDPEVKAIVSSGYVQDEIVNRHAEFGFAAVITKPFTIRKLAETLQRVVHKKDQRRCVRRNVQHSVTVELADASFLAKTLNLSEEGALIDSNVPVNPEAVVSVNVKPEHEEPRRLRGRVVWSRVRAMNGDGASYLVGVHFDNISEEDREYVRGLMGLES
;
A
#
# COMPACT_ATOMS: atom_id res chain seq x y z
N MET A 1 26.02 -31.81 7.62
CA MET A 1 25.53 -32.62 6.49
C MET A 1 26.57 -33.67 6.09
N SER A 2 26.82 -34.70 6.91
CA SER A 2 27.88 -35.69 6.62
C SER A 2 27.69 -37.09 7.20
N GLU A 3 26.84 -37.27 8.24
CA GLU A 3 26.74 -38.55 8.96
C GLU A 3 25.30 -39.08 9.07
N MET A 4 24.72 -39.47 7.93
CA MET A 4 23.62 -40.44 7.90
C MET A 4 23.83 -41.43 6.75
N GLY A 5 24.52 -42.54 7.02
CA GLY A 5 24.92 -43.46 5.98
C GLY A 5 25.37 -44.84 6.46
N LYS A 6 24.40 -45.70 6.86
CA LYS A 6 24.44 -47.17 6.71
C LYS A 6 23.15 -47.85 7.21
N SER A 7 22.23 -48.11 6.29
CA SER A 7 21.36 -49.29 6.31
C SER A 7 21.04 -49.68 4.86
N SER A 8 20.68 -50.94 4.62
CA SER A 8 20.64 -51.52 3.28
C SER A 8 19.47 -52.49 3.08
N GLY A 9 18.55 -52.14 2.20
CA GLY A 9 17.52 -53.02 1.62
C GLY A 9 17.31 -52.65 0.15
N PRO A 10 16.78 -53.56 -0.70
CA PRO A 10 16.72 -53.38 -2.15
C PRO A 10 15.81 -52.23 -2.61
N ALA A 11 14.87 -51.77 -1.77
CA ALA A 11 14.05 -50.58 -2.06
C ALA A 11 14.83 -49.25 -1.96
N ASN A 12 15.98 -49.21 -1.26
CA ASN A 12 16.72 -47.98 -0.97
C ASN A 12 17.38 -47.33 -2.20
N GLY A 13 17.24 -47.90 -3.40
CA GLY A 13 17.60 -47.23 -4.66
C GLY A 13 16.64 -46.06 -4.95
N SER A 14 15.36 -46.37 -5.10
CA SER A 14 14.33 -45.40 -5.50
C SER A 14 14.24 -44.21 -4.56
N PHE A 15 14.09 -44.47 -3.24
CA PHE A 15 14.02 -43.41 -2.23
C PHE A 15 15.26 -42.51 -2.22
N ARG A 16 16.47 -43.07 -2.40
CA ARG A 16 17.69 -42.26 -2.44
C ARG A 16 17.74 -41.38 -3.67
N ASP A 17 17.33 -41.88 -4.83
CA ASP A 17 17.37 -41.11 -6.07
C ASP A 17 16.25 -40.05 -6.14
N GLU A 18 15.13 -40.25 -5.46
CA GLU A 18 14.08 -39.24 -5.29
C GLU A 18 14.49 -38.16 -4.27
N VAL A 19 15.03 -38.53 -3.10
CA VAL A 19 15.63 -37.57 -2.15
C VAL A 19 16.79 -36.79 -2.78
N ARG A 20 17.62 -37.43 -3.62
CA ARG A 20 18.66 -36.74 -4.43
C ARG A 20 18.08 -35.84 -5.53
N ARG A 21 16.83 -36.04 -5.96
CA ARG A 21 16.14 -35.16 -6.90
C ARG A 21 15.62 -33.93 -6.15
N VAL A 22 14.95 -34.13 -5.01
CA VAL A 22 14.53 -33.06 -4.08
C VAL A 22 15.72 -32.18 -3.70
N ILE A 23 16.85 -32.76 -3.26
CA ILE A 23 18.05 -32.01 -2.87
C ILE A 23 18.63 -31.21 -4.06
N ARG A 24 18.69 -31.77 -5.27
CA ARG A 24 19.17 -31.03 -6.45
C ARG A 24 18.21 -29.90 -6.85
N THR A 25 16.89 -30.11 -6.76
CA THR A 25 15.92 -29.03 -6.97
C THR A 25 16.10 -27.94 -5.92
N LEU A 26 16.22 -28.30 -4.64
CA LEU A 26 16.55 -27.37 -3.54
C LEU A 26 17.83 -26.59 -3.82
N GLU A 27 18.91 -27.23 -4.30
CA GLU A 27 20.16 -26.57 -4.68
C GLU A 27 19.96 -25.51 -5.77
N THR A 28 19.15 -25.79 -6.81
CA THR A 28 18.88 -24.85 -7.92
C THR A 28 18.02 -23.63 -7.56
N LEU A 29 17.28 -23.66 -6.44
CA LEU A 29 16.47 -22.51 -6.02
C LEU A 29 17.35 -21.32 -5.59
N PRO A 30 16.92 -20.07 -5.83
CA PRO A 30 17.65 -18.91 -5.33
C PRO A 30 17.79 -18.94 -3.80
N SER A 31 18.95 -18.53 -3.32
CA SER A 31 19.09 -18.09 -1.93
C SER A 31 18.24 -16.84 -1.71
N ALA A 32 17.62 -16.71 -0.53
CA ALA A 32 16.96 -15.46 -0.14
C ALA A 32 17.94 -14.27 -0.31
N PRO A 33 17.48 -13.08 -0.78
CA PRO A 33 18.35 -11.93 -1.00
C PRO A 33 19.11 -11.57 0.28
N ALA A 34 20.41 -11.28 0.17
CA ALA A 34 21.26 -11.04 1.34
C ALA A 34 20.76 -9.87 2.22
N VAL A 35 20.19 -8.82 1.60
CA VAL A 35 19.53 -7.72 2.33
C VAL A 35 18.36 -8.24 3.18
N ALA A 36 17.55 -9.13 2.61
CA ALA A 36 16.39 -9.71 3.26
C ALA A 36 16.77 -10.62 4.43
N SER A 37 17.65 -11.62 4.26
CA SER A 37 18.10 -12.46 5.38
C SER A 37 18.78 -11.65 6.49
N ASN A 38 19.47 -10.55 6.16
CA ASN A 38 20.01 -9.61 7.16
C ASN A 38 18.89 -8.84 7.91
N ILE A 39 17.81 -8.44 7.24
CA ILE A 39 16.63 -7.85 7.87
C ILE A 39 15.94 -8.87 8.80
N LEU A 40 15.77 -10.12 8.37
CA LEU A 40 15.13 -11.16 9.19
C LEU A 40 15.95 -11.45 10.46
N ASN A 41 17.28 -11.58 10.31
CA ASN A 41 18.20 -11.79 11.43
C ASN A 41 18.34 -10.56 12.34
N ALA A 42 18.05 -9.35 11.87
CA ALA A 42 17.96 -8.16 12.72
C ALA A 42 16.63 -8.10 13.50
N LEU A 43 15.51 -8.50 12.88
CA LEU A 43 14.16 -8.40 13.45
C LEU A 43 13.78 -9.53 14.41
N THR A 44 14.48 -10.66 14.38
CA THR A 44 14.20 -11.85 15.23
C THR A 44 15.06 -11.92 16.49
N GLN A 45 15.93 -10.95 16.73
CA GLN A 45 16.66 -10.80 17.99
C GLN A 45 15.73 -10.30 19.11
N ALA A 46 16.01 -10.71 20.35
CA ALA A 46 15.22 -10.32 21.54
C ALA A 46 15.15 -8.80 21.80
N ARG A 47 16.04 -8.01 21.17
CA ARG A 47 15.94 -6.55 21.02
C ARG A 47 16.39 -6.17 19.60
N PRO A 48 15.48 -5.99 18.64
CA PRO A 48 15.85 -5.73 17.26
C PRO A 48 16.32 -4.29 17.03
N ASP A 49 17.42 -4.14 16.28
CA ASP A 49 18.01 -2.86 15.90
C ASP A 49 17.21 -2.23 14.75
N MET A 50 16.25 -1.37 15.10
CA MET A 50 15.34 -0.75 14.14
C MET A 50 16.02 0.28 13.23
N GLU A 51 17.11 0.92 13.67
CA GLU A 51 17.86 1.85 12.83
C GLU A 51 18.61 1.09 11.73
N ARG A 52 19.25 -0.04 12.06
CA ARG A 52 19.85 -0.95 11.09
C ARG A 52 18.82 -1.58 10.16
N VAL A 53 17.62 -1.92 10.64
CA VAL A 53 16.53 -2.41 9.78
C VAL A 53 16.09 -1.36 8.77
N VAL A 54 15.87 -0.10 9.19
CA VAL A 54 15.54 0.98 8.24
C VAL A 54 16.67 1.19 7.24
N LYS A 55 17.92 1.19 7.69
CA LYS A 55 19.10 1.38 6.84
C LYS A 55 19.27 0.26 5.80
N LEU A 56 18.86 -0.98 6.11
CA LEU A 56 18.78 -2.07 5.16
C LEU A 56 17.60 -1.90 4.18
N LEU A 57 16.43 -1.44 4.64
CA LEU A 57 15.28 -1.14 3.78
C LEU A 57 15.56 0.02 2.82
N GLU A 58 16.36 1.00 3.21
CA GLU A 58 16.81 2.10 2.35
C GLU A 58 17.72 1.62 1.20
N THR A 59 18.31 0.42 1.29
CA THR A 59 19.05 -0.20 0.18
C THR A 59 18.18 -0.99 -0.82
N ASP A 60 16.91 -1.27 -0.50
CA ASP A 60 15.98 -1.97 -1.39
C ASP A 60 14.72 -1.12 -1.66
N GLN A 61 14.72 -0.44 -2.80
CA GLN A 61 13.60 0.41 -3.22
C GLN A 61 12.30 -0.38 -3.46
N GLY A 62 12.36 -1.69 -3.76
CA GLY A 62 11.20 -2.54 -3.99
C GLY A 62 10.48 -2.84 -2.68
N LEU A 63 11.23 -3.35 -1.68
CA LEU A 63 10.74 -3.54 -0.31
C LEU A 63 10.26 -2.23 0.29
N ALA A 64 11.00 -1.12 0.09
CA ALA A 64 10.60 0.19 0.61
C ALA A 64 9.29 0.71 0.02
N LEU A 65 9.10 0.60 -1.31
CA LEU A 65 7.85 0.98 -1.97
C LEU A 65 6.68 0.07 -1.57
N LYS A 66 6.91 -1.24 -1.38
CA LYS A 66 5.89 -2.15 -0.82
C LYS A 66 5.54 -1.75 0.61
N LEU A 67 6.51 -1.44 1.48
CA LEU A 67 6.27 -0.98 2.87
C LEU A 67 5.37 0.27 2.91
N LEU A 68 5.71 1.27 2.11
CA LEU A 68 4.93 2.51 2.01
C LEU A 68 3.56 2.30 1.33
N ARG A 69 3.35 1.23 0.56
CA ARG A 69 2.02 0.85 0.06
C ARG A 69 1.16 0.19 1.14
N LEU A 70 1.71 -0.73 1.96
CA LEU A 70 0.96 -1.41 3.02
C LEU A 70 0.40 -0.40 4.03
N VAL A 71 1.26 0.44 4.59
CA VAL A 71 0.87 1.42 5.63
C VAL A 71 -0.17 2.43 5.09
N ASN A 72 -0.21 2.63 3.77
CA ASN A 72 -1.14 3.52 3.08
C ASN A 72 -2.35 2.80 2.45
N SER A 73 -2.55 1.52 2.79
CA SER A 73 -3.74 0.75 2.40
C SER A 73 -4.92 1.08 3.31
N SER A 74 -6.14 0.83 2.82
CA SER A 74 -7.38 1.00 3.59
C SER A 74 -7.45 0.16 4.86
N TYR A 75 -6.69 -0.95 4.94
CA TYR A 75 -6.65 -1.85 6.09
C TYR A 75 -6.19 -1.16 7.39
N TYR A 76 -5.19 -0.28 7.32
CA TYR A 76 -4.66 0.43 8.49
C TYR A 76 -5.50 1.67 8.87
N GLY A 77 -6.55 2.00 8.12
CA GLY A 77 -7.47 3.11 8.43
C GLY A 77 -6.81 4.49 8.49
N LEU A 78 -5.55 4.65 8.07
CA LEU A 78 -4.84 5.90 8.21
C LEU A 78 -5.48 6.97 7.32
N SER A 79 -5.92 8.05 7.95
CA SER A 79 -6.39 9.29 7.32
C SER A 79 -5.33 9.96 6.41
N LYS A 80 -4.09 9.43 6.39
CA LYS A 80 -2.88 10.09 5.89
C LYS A 80 -1.87 9.12 5.34
N LYS A 81 -1.35 9.45 4.15
CA LYS A 81 -0.25 8.69 3.56
C LYS A 81 1.06 8.97 4.26
N VAL A 82 1.68 7.91 4.78
CA VAL A 82 3.03 7.85 5.31
C VAL A 82 4.01 7.79 4.15
N THR A 83 5.04 8.64 4.18
CA THR A 83 5.95 8.87 3.04
C THR A 83 7.41 8.54 3.33
N THR A 84 7.77 8.18 4.56
CA THR A 84 9.15 7.85 4.95
C THR A 84 9.21 6.48 5.64
N LEU A 85 10.27 5.71 5.36
CA LEU A 85 10.50 4.39 5.95
C LEU A 85 10.50 4.44 7.48
N HIS A 86 11.27 5.35 8.07
CA HIS A 86 11.31 5.60 9.51
C HIS A 86 9.90 5.76 10.14
N ARG A 87 8.98 6.48 9.49
CA ARG A 87 7.62 6.71 10.01
C ARG A 87 6.68 5.53 9.73
N ALA A 88 6.90 4.77 8.66
CA ALA A 88 6.18 3.53 8.38
C ALA A 88 6.56 2.42 9.37
N VAL A 89 7.86 2.28 9.65
CA VAL A 89 8.41 1.41 10.70
C VAL A 89 7.85 1.77 12.08
N ALA A 90 7.81 3.06 12.43
CA ALA A 90 7.25 3.51 13.70
C ALA A 90 5.71 3.32 13.82
N LEU A 91 4.97 3.30 12.70
CA LEU A 91 3.50 3.11 12.70
C LEU A 91 3.06 1.65 12.61
N LEU A 92 3.84 0.79 11.95
CA LEU A 92 3.64 -0.66 12.02
C LEU A 92 4.05 -1.21 13.40
N GLY A 93 5.07 -0.60 14.02
CA GLY A 93 5.74 -1.21 15.16
C GLY A 93 6.58 -2.42 14.74
N VAL A 94 7.32 -2.98 15.70
CA VAL A 94 8.28 -4.07 15.44
C VAL A 94 7.59 -5.32 14.85
N GLU A 95 6.40 -5.65 15.35
CA GLU A 95 5.70 -6.90 14.98
C GLU A 95 5.08 -6.86 13.59
N GLN A 96 4.16 -5.92 13.29
CA GLN A 96 3.61 -5.84 11.92
C GLN A 96 4.71 -5.52 10.88
N LEU A 97 5.83 -4.90 11.27
CA LEU A 97 7.01 -4.79 10.41
C LEU A 97 7.70 -6.14 10.17
N ARG A 98 7.95 -6.94 11.23
CA ARG A 98 8.49 -8.31 11.12
C ARG A 98 7.55 -9.15 10.25
N CYS A 99 6.26 -9.20 10.57
CA CYS A 99 5.22 -9.89 9.80
C CYS A 99 5.27 -9.49 8.32
N MET A 100 5.26 -8.18 8.00
CA MET A 100 5.29 -7.72 6.62
C MET A 100 6.57 -8.13 5.90
N LEU A 101 7.74 -7.81 6.46
CA LEU A 101 9.01 -8.00 5.76
C LEU A 101 9.36 -9.47 5.60
N LEU A 102 9.03 -10.28 6.60
CA LEU A 102 9.10 -11.74 6.51
C LEU A 102 8.17 -12.26 5.40
N SER A 103 6.91 -11.82 5.36
CA SER A 103 5.93 -12.21 4.32
C SER A 103 6.33 -11.78 2.91
N VAL A 104 6.77 -10.53 2.71
CA VAL A 104 7.13 -10.01 1.38
C VAL A 104 8.46 -10.60 0.90
N THR A 105 9.43 -10.79 1.81
CA THR A 105 10.69 -11.52 1.51
C THR A 105 10.39 -12.92 0.99
N VAL A 106 9.59 -13.68 1.73
CA VAL A 106 9.17 -15.03 1.34
C VAL A 106 8.38 -14.97 0.03
N SER A 107 7.42 -14.06 -0.11
CA SER A 107 6.62 -13.92 -1.34
C SER A 107 7.47 -13.67 -2.59
N GLU A 108 8.41 -12.71 -2.55
CA GLU A 108 9.19 -12.37 -3.74
C GLU A 108 10.35 -13.34 -4.02
N SER A 109 10.87 -14.03 -3.01
CA SER A 109 11.97 -14.99 -3.16
C SER A 109 11.50 -16.41 -3.51
N LEU A 110 10.37 -16.84 -2.93
CA LEU A 110 9.80 -18.17 -3.08
C LEU A 110 8.56 -18.14 -3.98
N ILE A 111 7.49 -17.47 -3.54
CA ILE A 111 6.16 -17.59 -4.17
C ILE A 111 6.23 -17.13 -5.62
N LYS A 112 6.89 -16.00 -5.89
CA LYS A 112 7.00 -15.40 -7.24
C LYS A 112 7.76 -16.27 -8.24
N GLU A 113 8.80 -16.99 -7.81
CA GLU A 113 9.63 -17.82 -8.69
C GLU A 113 9.07 -19.24 -8.85
N LEU A 114 8.45 -19.82 -7.82
CA LEU A 114 7.66 -21.05 -7.98
C LEU A 114 6.38 -20.81 -8.80
N ARG A 115 5.61 -19.74 -8.51
CA ARG A 115 4.37 -19.41 -9.22
C ARG A 115 4.60 -19.06 -10.70
N ARG A 116 5.80 -18.63 -11.09
CA ARG A 116 6.23 -18.50 -12.49
C ARG A 116 6.30 -19.83 -13.26
N ARG A 117 6.44 -20.95 -12.55
CA ARG A 117 6.49 -22.32 -13.08
C ARG A 117 5.19 -23.08 -12.84
N ALA A 118 4.31 -22.51 -12.02
CA ALA A 118 3.19 -23.25 -11.44
C ALA A 118 2.10 -23.62 -12.44
N ARG A 119 1.61 -24.84 -12.25
CA ARG A 119 0.44 -25.40 -12.94
C ARG A 119 -0.84 -25.10 -12.13
N LYS A 120 -2.02 -25.29 -12.74
CA LYS A 120 -3.31 -24.91 -12.14
C LYS A 120 -3.68 -25.69 -10.86
N ASP A 121 -3.12 -26.89 -10.71
CA ASP A 121 -3.21 -27.74 -9.53
C ASP A 121 -2.49 -27.12 -8.32
N GLN A 122 -1.27 -26.61 -8.51
CA GLN A 122 -0.47 -25.94 -7.47
C GLN A 122 -1.10 -24.62 -6.96
N GLN A 123 -2.08 -24.04 -7.67
CA GLN A 123 -2.77 -22.84 -7.20
C GLN A 123 -3.60 -23.11 -5.92
N ALA A 124 -4.32 -24.23 -5.86
CA ALA A 124 -5.14 -24.56 -4.69
C ALA A 124 -4.30 -24.72 -3.40
N LEU A 125 -3.07 -25.23 -3.54
CA LEU A 125 -2.13 -25.38 -2.43
C LEU A 125 -1.61 -24.03 -1.91
N TRP A 126 -1.48 -23.02 -2.78
CA TRP A 126 -1.19 -21.64 -2.36
C TRP A 126 -2.40 -20.97 -1.68
N GLU A 127 -3.62 -21.23 -2.16
CA GLU A 127 -4.86 -20.75 -1.52
C GLU A 127 -4.99 -21.33 -0.10
N HIS A 128 -4.73 -22.64 0.07
CA HIS A 128 -4.67 -23.32 1.38
C HIS A 128 -3.59 -22.72 2.28
N SER A 129 -2.35 -22.60 1.78
CA SER A 129 -1.23 -22.02 2.55
C SER A 129 -1.50 -20.58 3.01
N LEU A 130 -2.15 -19.76 2.17
CA LEU A 130 -2.52 -18.39 2.55
C LEU A 130 -3.69 -18.34 3.54
N ALA A 131 -4.66 -19.25 3.44
CA ALA A 131 -5.71 -19.38 4.44
C ALA A 131 -5.15 -19.89 5.79
N CYS A 132 -4.22 -20.85 5.78
CA CYS A 132 -3.51 -21.34 6.97
C CYS A 132 -2.66 -20.23 7.61
N ALA A 133 -1.93 -19.43 6.83
CA ALA A 133 -1.22 -18.23 7.29
C ALA A 133 -2.14 -17.26 8.04
N VAL A 134 -3.30 -16.96 7.45
CA VAL A 134 -4.31 -16.07 8.03
C VAL A 134 -4.94 -16.67 9.30
N CYS A 135 -5.19 -17.98 9.32
CA CYS A 135 -5.74 -18.67 10.48
C CYS A 135 -4.72 -18.70 11.65
N CYS A 136 -3.45 -19.00 11.37
CA CYS A 136 -2.34 -18.92 12.32
C CYS A 136 -2.22 -17.53 12.94
N GLU A 137 -2.29 -16.47 12.13
CA GLU A 137 -2.28 -15.08 12.61
C GLU A 137 -3.46 -14.79 13.56
N LEU A 138 -4.68 -15.22 13.20
CA LEU A 138 -5.89 -14.96 13.97
C LEU A 138 -5.98 -15.76 15.28
N PHE A 139 -5.42 -16.97 15.33
CA PHE A 139 -5.25 -17.72 16.59
C PHE A 139 -4.13 -17.11 17.44
N ALA A 140 -2.96 -16.81 16.86
CA ALA A 140 -1.85 -16.21 17.57
C ALA A 140 -2.19 -14.82 18.14
N GLU A 141 -3.01 -14.01 17.45
CA GLU A 141 -3.60 -12.77 17.99
C GLU A 141 -4.29 -12.97 19.36
N LYS A 142 -4.87 -14.15 19.61
CA LYS A 142 -5.57 -14.48 20.87
C LYS A 142 -4.66 -15.13 21.91
N VAL A 143 -3.77 -16.05 21.52
CA VAL A 143 -3.05 -16.92 22.47
C VAL A 143 -1.54 -16.65 22.58
N LEU A 144 -0.91 -16.13 21.51
CA LEU A 144 0.53 -15.87 21.47
C LEU A 144 0.82 -14.54 20.72
N PRO A 145 0.24 -13.40 21.15
CA PRO A 145 0.16 -12.18 20.34
C PRO A 145 1.51 -11.61 19.91
N LYS A 146 2.56 -11.83 20.72
CA LYS A 146 3.95 -11.43 20.44
C LYS A 146 4.59 -12.19 19.26
N ARG A 147 3.98 -13.29 18.80
CA ARG A 147 4.47 -14.16 17.72
C ARG A 147 3.45 -14.32 16.58
N SER A 148 2.43 -13.46 16.52
CA SER A 148 1.50 -13.40 15.39
C SER A 148 2.21 -13.22 14.04
N SER A 149 3.33 -12.49 14.05
CA SER A 149 4.25 -12.29 12.93
C SER A 149 4.88 -13.60 12.41
N GLU A 150 5.44 -14.40 13.31
CA GLU A 150 6.05 -15.69 13.03
C GLU A 150 4.98 -16.72 12.64
N ALA A 151 3.86 -16.77 13.36
CA ALA A 151 2.74 -17.66 13.09
C ALA A 151 2.16 -17.48 11.67
N PHE A 152 1.99 -16.23 11.20
CA PHE A 152 1.54 -15.98 9.82
C PHE A 152 2.47 -16.63 8.79
N VAL A 153 3.79 -16.44 8.90
CA VAL A 153 4.73 -16.97 7.90
C VAL A 153 4.96 -18.46 8.05
N LEU A 154 4.85 -19.01 9.26
CA LEU A 154 4.80 -20.45 9.47
C LEU A 154 3.62 -21.10 8.73
N GLY A 155 2.40 -20.56 8.91
CA GLY A 155 1.23 -21.02 8.14
C GLY A 155 1.38 -20.81 6.63
N LEU A 156 2.11 -19.78 6.17
CA LEU A 156 2.39 -19.55 4.75
C LEU A 156 3.43 -20.53 4.16
N LEU A 157 4.26 -21.14 5.01
CA LEU A 157 5.40 -21.99 4.60
C LEU A 157 5.24 -23.48 4.92
N HIS A 158 4.30 -23.89 5.79
CA HIS A 158 4.17 -25.27 6.26
C HIS A 158 4.15 -26.29 5.10
N ASP A 159 3.38 -25.99 4.05
CA ASP A 159 3.19 -26.83 2.87
C ASP A 159 4.19 -26.60 1.71
N VAL A 160 5.25 -25.80 1.91
CA VAL A 160 6.23 -25.53 0.85
C VAL A 160 6.94 -26.80 0.37
N GLY A 161 7.08 -27.83 1.20
CA GLY A 161 7.63 -29.12 0.80
C GLY A 161 6.77 -29.83 -0.26
N LYS A 162 5.44 -29.74 -0.15
CA LYS A 162 4.50 -30.34 -1.10
C LYS A 162 4.65 -29.73 -2.50
N LEU A 163 4.82 -28.40 -2.58
CA LEU A 163 5.12 -27.70 -3.84
C LEU A 163 6.42 -28.18 -4.49
N LEU A 164 7.45 -28.48 -3.70
CA LEU A 164 8.72 -28.99 -4.20
C LEU A 164 8.60 -30.42 -4.73
N PHE A 165 7.79 -31.29 -4.10
CA PHE A 165 7.42 -32.59 -4.66
C PHE A 165 6.61 -32.45 -5.96
N MET A 166 5.66 -31.51 -6.04
CA MET A 166 4.89 -31.23 -7.26
C MET A 166 5.73 -30.64 -8.41
N GLU A 167 6.91 -30.07 -8.13
CA GLU A 167 7.88 -29.63 -9.14
C GLU A 167 8.83 -30.75 -9.57
N CYS A 168 9.40 -31.51 -8.62
CA CYS A 168 10.42 -32.52 -8.92
C CYS A 168 9.90 -33.95 -9.22
N ALA A 169 8.68 -34.27 -8.79
CA ALA A 169 8.15 -35.64 -8.74
C ALA A 169 6.63 -35.69 -9.05
N ALA A 170 6.14 -34.84 -9.96
CA ALA A 170 4.72 -34.60 -10.24
C ALA A 170 3.87 -35.81 -10.69
N GLU A 171 4.47 -36.97 -10.95
CA GLU A 171 3.76 -38.24 -11.19
C GLU A 171 3.72 -39.07 -9.90
N THR A 172 4.87 -39.36 -9.30
CA THR A 172 4.98 -40.05 -8.01
C THR A 172 4.17 -39.37 -6.91
N TYR A 173 4.16 -38.03 -6.84
CA TYR A 173 3.36 -37.31 -5.83
C TYR A 173 1.84 -37.48 -6.02
N ARG A 174 1.34 -37.70 -7.25
CA ARG A 174 -0.07 -38.08 -7.47
C ARG A 174 -0.35 -39.52 -7.01
N GLU A 175 0.64 -40.41 -7.08
CA GLU A 175 0.56 -41.74 -6.49
C GLU A 175 0.57 -41.68 -4.96
N VAL A 176 1.33 -40.75 -4.35
CA VAL A 176 1.29 -40.47 -2.90
C VAL A 176 -0.09 -40.02 -2.46
N GLU A 177 -0.66 -38.98 -3.09
CA GLU A 177 -2.01 -38.52 -2.76
C GLU A 177 -3.04 -39.64 -2.90
N GLN A 178 -2.91 -40.47 -3.94
CA GLN A 178 -3.83 -41.58 -4.17
C GLN A 178 -3.67 -42.69 -3.13
N ALA A 179 -2.45 -42.99 -2.72
CA ALA A 179 -2.16 -43.92 -1.65
C ALA A 179 -2.70 -43.42 -0.28
N ALA A 180 -2.58 -42.13 0.03
CA ALA A 180 -3.17 -41.55 1.23
C ALA A 180 -4.70 -41.72 1.22
N ARG A 181 -5.36 -41.40 0.08
CA ARG A 181 -6.81 -41.56 -0.12
C ARG A 181 -7.28 -43.01 -0.03
N ASP A 182 -6.56 -43.96 -0.65
CA ASP A 182 -6.99 -45.36 -0.73
C ASP A 182 -6.67 -46.18 0.54
N ARG A 183 -5.66 -45.77 1.32
CA ARG A 183 -5.30 -46.43 2.59
C ARG A 183 -5.93 -45.77 3.83
N GLY A 184 -6.35 -44.50 3.73
CA GLY A 184 -6.85 -43.73 4.87
C GLY A 184 -5.76 -43.25 5.84
N VAL A 185 -4.52 -43.16 5.40
CA VAL A 185 -3.35 -42.73 6.20
C VAL A 185 -3.04 -41.25 5.99
N ALA A 186 -2.34 -40.63 6.94
CA ALA A 186 -1.97 -39.22 6.87
C ALA A 186 -1.03 -38.93 5.68
N MET A 187 -1.11 -37.73 5.11
CA MET A 187 -0.32 -37.38 3.92
C MET A 187 1.20 -37.48 4.16
N ALA A 188 1.69 -37.02 5.32
CA ALA A 188 3.11 -37.14 5.69
C ALA A 188 3.57 -38.60 5.84
N GLU A 189 2.69 -39.51 6.28
CA GLU A 189 2.97 -40.93 6.36
C GLU A 189 3.10 -41.53 4.95
N ALA A 190 2.16 -41.22 4.05
CA ALA A 190 2.21 -41.66 2.66
C ALA A 190 3.44 -41.12 1.88
N GLU A 191 3.84 -39.87 2.13
CA GLU A 191 5.07 -39.28 1.59
C GLU A 191 6.32 -40.01 2.10
N GLN A 192 6.40 -40.25 3.41
CA GLN A 192 7.51 -40.97 4.02
C GLN A 192 7.63 -42.42 3.52
N ASP A 193 6.50 -43.05 3.18
CA ASP A 193 6.39 -44.41 2.63
C ASP A 193 6.84 -44.55 1.16
N LEU A 194 6.63 -43.49 0.35
CA LEU A 194 6.75 -43.55 -1.12
C LEU A 194 7.87 -42.66 -1.70
N LEU A 195 8.17 -41.55 -1.04
CA LEU A 195 9.27 -40.63 -1.39
C LEU A 195 10.49 -40.81 -0.45
N GLY A 196 10.28 -41.39 0.73
CA GLY A 196 11.33 -41.59 1.73
C GLY A 196 11.65 -40.35 2.57
N VAL A 197 10.88 -39.27 2.40
CA VAL A 197 10.91 -38.03 3.18
C VAL A 197 9.56 -37.33 3.09
N ASP A 198 9.11 -36.71 4.17
CA ASP A 198 7.87 -35.93 4.27
C ASP A 198 8.06 -34.44 3.90
N HIS A 199 6.95 -33.74 3.61
CA HIS A 199 6.97 -32.32 3.24
C HIS A 199 7.45 -31.38 4.35
N ALA A 200 7.24 -31.69 5.63
CA ALA A 200 7.66 -30.86 6.75
C ALA A 200 9.19 -30.91 6.92
N THR A 201 9.81 -32.09 6.72
CA THR A 201 11.26 -32.26 6.62
C THR A 201 11.85 -31.52 5.42
N VAL A 202 11.18 -31.53 4.25
CA VAL A 202 11.62 -30.76 3.07
C VAL A 202 11.47 -29.24 3.29
N ALA A 203 10.38 -28.80 3.93
CA ALA A 203 10.17 -27.40 4.32
C ALA A 203 11.28 -26.92 5.28
N ARG A 204 11.67 -27.76 6.24
CA ARG A 204 12.82 -27.51 7.12
C ARG A 204 14.13 -27.35 6.34
N TRP A 205 14.45 -28.25 5.41
CA TRP A 205 15.68 -28.13 4.60
C TRP A 205 15.73 -26.84 3.78
N LEU A 206 14.57 -26.39 3.26
CA LEU A 206 14.46 -25.12 2.55
C LEU A 206 14.69 -23.91 3.49
N ALA A 207 14.10 -23.94 4.68
CA ALA A 207 14.31 -22.93 5.72
C ALA A 207 15.79 -22.85 6.17
N GLU A 208 16.44 -24.01 6.36
CA GLU A 208 17.87 -24.10 6.66
C GLU A 208 18.73 -23.54 5.51
N LYS A 209 18.41 -23.83 4.24
CA LYS A 209 19.15 -23.28 3.07
C LYS A 209 19.13 -21.76 3.03
N TRP A 210 18.04 -21.12 3.45
CA TRP A 210 17.93 -19.65 3.50
C TRP A 210 18.47 -19.02 4.79
N GLY A 211 18.90 -19.84 5.76
CA GLY A 211 19.38 -19.37 7.05
C GLY A 211 18.27 -18.80 7.94
N LEU A 212 17.06 -19.36 7.89
CA LEU A 212 15.97 -18.96 8.78
C LEU A 212 16.25 -19.38 10.24
N PRO A 213 15.88 -18.54 11.23
CA PRO A 213 16.14 -18.82 12.64
C PRO A 213 15.32 -20.00 13.18
N PRO A 214 15.77 -20.66 14.28
CA PRO A 214 15.10 -21.81 14.89
C PRO A 214 13.59 -21.64 15.14
N ILE A 215 13.15 -20.44 15.51
CA ILE A 215 11.74 -20.07 15.77
C ILE A 215 10.83 -20.20 14.54
N LEU A 216 11.40 -20.28 13.32
CA LEU A 216 10.69 -20.60 12.08
C LEU A 216 11.03 -22.01 11.58
N THR A 217 12.29 -22.42 11.72
CA THR A 217 12.80 -23.69 11.15
C THR A 217 12.27 -24.93 11.88
N PHE A 218 12.05 -24.88 13.20
CA PHE A 218 11.51 -26.01 13.97
C PHE A 218 9.99 -26.20 13.82
N PRO A 219 9.14 -25.17 13.91
CA PRO A 219 7.69 -25.38 13.77
C PRO A 219 7.27 -25.88 12.38
N LEU A 220 7.99 -25.48 11.31
CA LEU A 220 7.81 -26.06 9.97
C LEU A 220 8.03 -27.58 9.95
N TRP A 221 8.96 -28.09 10.75
CA TRP A 221 9.25 -29.52 10.84
C TRP A 221 8.28 -30.28 11.77
N TRP A 222 7.76 -29.61 12.79
CA TRP A 222 7.05 -30.25 13.89
C TRP A 222 5.53 -30.14 13.85
N HIS A 223 4.95 -29.34 12.96
CA HIS A 223 3.51 -29.03 12.95
C HIS A 223 2.54 -30.23 12.86
N HIS A 224 2.96 -31.43 12.42
CA HIS A 224 2.10 -32.64 12.43
C HIS A 224 2.06 -33.40 13.77
N HIS A 225 2.80 -32.96 14.79
CA HIS A 225 2.86 -33.65 16.09
C HIS A 225 1.81 -33.13 17.07
N SER A 226 1.31 -34.01 17.95
CA SER A 226 0.41 -33.67 19.05
C SER A 226 1.14 -33.01 20.24
N PRO A 227 0.41 -32.34 21.17
CA PRO A 227 1.01 -31.75 22.37
C PRO A 227 1.84 -32.74 23.19
N ASP A 228 1.36 -33.99 23.33
CA ASP A 228 2.07 -35.06 24.06
C ASP A 228 3.46 -35.32 23.49
N VAL A 229 3.59 -35.43 22.17
CA VAL A 229 4.89 -35.75 21.53
C VAL A 229 5.84 -34.57 21.61
N LEU A 230 5.36 -33.34 21.48
CA LEU A 230 6.20 -32.14 21.65
C LEU A 230 6.55 -31.86 23.12
N SER A 231 5.77 -32.36 24.08
CA SER A 231 6.14 -32.31 25.50
C SER A 231 7.40 -33.13 25.82
N LEU A 232 7.63 -34.21 25.06
CA LEU A 232 8.77 -35.13 25.19
C LEU A 232 10.05 -34.65 24.48
N MET A 233 9.99 -33.60 23.67
CA MET A 233 11.16 -33.03 23.00
C MET A 233 11.90 -32.04 23.92
N ASP A 234 13.21 -32.24 24.09
CA ASP A 234 14.08 -31.40 24.92
C ASP A 234 14.40 -30.06 24.22
N VAL A 235 13.42 -29.15 24.27
CA VAL A 235 13.45 -27.84 23.60
C VAL A 235 13.36 -26.75 24.67
N ALA A 236 14.43 -25.95 24.78
CA ALA A 236 14.56 -24.93 25.82
C ALA A 236 13.63 -23.70 25.67
N ASP A 237 12.86 -23.62 24.58
CA ASP A 237 11.93 -22.53 24.27
C ASP A 237 10.51 -23.09 24.07
N SER A 238 9.57 -22.66 24.92
CA SER A 238 8.17 -23.06 24.83
C SER A 238 7.47 -22.48 23.60
N GLU A 239 7.84 -21.26 23.17
CA GLU A 239 7.17 -20.56 22.07
C GLU A 239 7.36 -21.30 20.73
N ILE A 240 8.43 -22.08 20.58
CA ILE A 240 8.64 -22.99 19.43
C ILE A 240 7.57 -24.10 19.39
N ARG A 241 7.24 -24.69 20.55
CA ARG A 241 6.22 -25.75 20.64
C ARG A 241 4.83 -25.17 20.44
N ASP A 242 4.53 -24.04 21.07
CA ASP A 242 3.26 -23.34 20.89
C ASP A 242 3.05 -22.92 19.43
N LEU A 243 4.08 -22.42 18.73
CA LEU A 243 4.00 -22.12 17.29
C LEU A 243 3.80 -23.38 16.43
N SER A 244 4.35 -24.54 16.83
CA SER A 244 4.14 -25.81 16.12
C SER A 244 2.68 -26.26 16.22
N LEU A 245 2.09 -26.19 17.42
CA LEU A 245 0.70 -26.57 17.69
C LEU A 245 -0.31 -25.54 17.13
N LEU A 246 0.08 -24.27 17.02
CA LEU A 246 -0.70 -23.22 16.34
C LEU A 246 -0.86 -23.49 14.84
N VAL A 247 0.19 -23.96 14.15
CA VAL A 247 0.12 -24.36 12.75
C VAL A 247 -0.78 -25.59 12.60
N ASN A 248 -0.60 -26.60 13.46
CA ASN A 248 -1.45 -27.80 13.49
C ASN A 248 -2.95 -27.46 13.57
N LEU A 249 -3.34 -26.70 14.61
CA LEU A 249 -4.73 -26.26 14.82
C LEU A 249 -5.29 -25.44 13.65
N SER A 250 -4.44 -24.62 13.01
CA SER A 250 -4.84 -23.78 11.89
C SER A 250 -5.07 -24.59 10.60
N ASP A 251 -4.24 -25.61 10.34
CA ASP A 251 -4.37 -26.50 9.19
C ASP A 251 -5.69 -27.29 9.25
N HIS A 252 -5.99 -27.89 10.41
CA HIS A 252 -7.29 -28.52 10.72
C HIS A 252 -8.48 -27.58 10.41
N VAL A 253 -8.45 -26.35 10.93
CA VAL A 253 -9.56 -25.39 10.82
C VAL A 253 -9.71 -24.86 9.39
N VAL A 254 -8.63 -24.76 8.61
CA VAL A 254 -8.67 -24.31 7.21
C VAL A 254 -9.12 -25.41 6.27
N HIS A 255 -8.70 -26.67 6.47
CA HIS A 255 -9.24 -27.79 5.72
C HIS A 255 -10.76 -27.96 5.93
N GLU A 256 -11.27 -27.74 7.16
CA GLU A 256 -12.70 -27.70 7.43
C GLU A 256 -13.41 -26.56 6.66
N LEU A 257 -12.82 -25.36 6.65
CA LEU A 257 -13.37 -24.16 6.00
C LEU A 257 -13.33 -24.23 4.46
N MET A 258 -12.28 -24.82 3.88
CA MET A 258 -12.07 -24.89 2.43
C MET A 258 -12.71 -26.11 1.77
N ALA A 259 -13.15 -27.10 2.56
CA ALA A 259 -13.83 -28.33 2.16
C ALA A 259 -13.03 -29.20 1.16
N ASP A 260 -11.73 -29.38 1.43
CA ASP A 260 -10.84 -30.11 0.53
C ASP A 260 -11.07 -31.63 0.54
N ALA A 261 -11.22 -32.20 -0.66
CA ALA A 261 -11.72 -33.56 -0.89
C ALA A 261 -10.74 -34.70 -0.54
N VAL A 262 -9.62 -34.39 0.12
CA VAL A 262 -8.71 -35.36 0.76
C VAL A 262 -8.86 -35.33 2.28
N ALA A 263 -9.16 -34.15 2.84
CA ALA A 263 -9.24 -33.90 4.27
C ALA A 263 -10.56 -34.37 4.90
N VAL A 264 -11.69 -34.22 4.21
CA VAL A 264 -13.04 -34.40 4.79
C VAL A 264 -13.35 -35.84 5.27
N GLU A 265 -12.63 -36.87 4.78
CA GLU A 265 -12.75 -38.25 5.31
C GLU A 265 -11.75 -38.57 6.45
N GLN A 266 -10.71 -37.76 6.65
CA GLN A 266 -9.66 -37.98 7.66
C GLN A 266 -9.77 -37.04 8.87
N PHE A 267 -9.98 -35.75 8.63
CA PHE A 267 -10.04 -34.71 9.66
C PHE A 267 -11.48 -34.51 10.16
N ARG A 268 -11.73 -34.95 11.39
CA ARG A 268 -12.85 -34.44 12.20
C ARG A 268 -12.44 -33.11 12.86
N SER A 269 -13.39 -32.51 13.60
CA SER A 269 -13.20 -31.29 14.40
C SER A 269 -11.84 -31.29 15.13
N PRO A 270 -11.17 -30.12 15.25
CA PRO A 270 -9.81 -30.02 15.77
C PRO A 270 -9.64 -30.73 17.12
N ASP A 271 -8.50 -31.40 17.27
CA ASP A 271 -8.20 -32.28 18.41
C ASP A 271 -8.49 -31.55 19.75
N PRO A 272 -9.34 -32.10 20.63
CA PRO A 272 -9.57 -31.56 21.97
C PRO A 272 -8.27 -31.26 22.73
N ALA A 273 -7.20 -32.05 22.55
CA ALA A 273 -5.91 -31.79 23.18
C ALA A 273 -5.22 -30.51 22.67
N LEU A 274 -5.39 -30.16 21.39
CA LEU A 274 -4.91 -28.88 20.84
C LEU A 274 -5.72 -27.70 21.38
N LEU A 275 -7.03 -27.86 21.52
CA LEU A 275 -7.92 -26.82 22.06
C LEU A 275 -7.65 -26.57 23.54
N ASP A 276 -7.55 -27.64 24.35
CA ASP A 276 -7.27 -27.56 25.79
C ASP A 276 -5.88 -26.96 26.08
N HIS A 277 -4.85 -27.29 25.28
CA HIS A 277 -3.50 -26.72 25.42
C HIS A 277 -3.51 -25.18 25.35
N PHE A 278 -4.34 -24.61 24.47
CA PHE A 278 -4.46 -23.16 24.29
C PHE A 278 -5.62 -22.52 25.08
N GLY A 279 -6.41 -23.30 25.83
CA GLY A 279 -7.62 -22.80 26.50
C GLY A 279 -8.68 -22.27 25.54
N LEU A 280 -8.80 -22.87 24.35
CA LEU A 280 -9.70 -22.47 23.27
C LEU A 280 -10.96 -23.35 23.23
N SER A 281 -12.07 -22.77 22.76
CA SER A 281 -13.31 -23.51 22.51
C SER A 281 -13.57 -23.68 21.01
N LEU A 282 -14.44 -24.63 20.65
CA LEU A 282 -14.94 -24.76 19.27
C LEU A 282 -15.61 -23.46 18.78
N SER A 283 -16.26 -22.70 19.67
CA SER A 283 -16.84 -21.39 19.35
C SER A 283 -15.78 -20.34 18.96
N ASP A 284 -14.56 -20.44 19.50
CA ASP A 284 -13.46 -19.57 19.09
C ASP A 284 -12.95 -19.92 17.69
N CYS A 285 -12.93 -21.21 17.33
CA CYS A 285 -12.61 -21.66 15.99
C CYS A 285 -13.64 -21.09 14.99
N ASP A 286 -14.93 -21.14 15.30
CA ASP A 286 -15.99 -20.61 14.44
C ASP A 286 -15.95 -19.07 14.33
N GLN A 287 -15.65 -18.37 15.42
CA GLN A 287 -15.38 -16.92 15.39
C GLN A 287 -14.18 -16.60 14.50
N ILE A 288 -13.12 -17.40 14.52
CA ILE A 288 -11.94 -17.22 13.66
C ILE A 288 -12.26 -17.54 12.20
N LYS A 289 -12.99 -18.63 11.89
CA LYS A 289 -13.51 -18.93 10.54
C LYS A 289 -14.23 -17.72 9.94
N SER A 290 -15.10 -17.06 10.72
CA SER A 290 -15.82 -15.85 10.27
C SER A 290 -14.92 -14.64 9.95
N ARG A 291 -13.71 -14.58 10.53
CA ARG A 291 -12.70 -13.52 10.33
C ARG A 291 -11.69 -13.83 9.22
N ILE A 292 -11.51 -15.10 8.84
CA ILE A 292 -10.50 -15.53 7.87
C ILE A 292 -10.70 -14.84 6.51
N ALA A 293 -11.87 -14.94 5.87
CA ALA A 293 -12.04 -14.46 4.49
C ALA A 293 -11.75 -12.95 4.31
N LYS A 294 -12.17 -12.13 5.28
CA LYS A 294 -11.86 -10.69 5.32
C LYS A 294 -10.37 -10.39 5.50
N ARG A 295 -9.66 -11.17 6.33
CA ARG A 295 -8.20 -11.04 6.51
C ARG A 295 -7.42 -11.60 5.31
N TYR A 296 -7.92 -12.67 4.69
CA TYR A 296 -7.42 -13.26 3.44
C TYR A 296 -7.47 -12.26 2.29
N SER A 297 -8.63 -11.63 2.05
CA SER A 297 -8.81 -10.55 1.07
C SER A 297 -7.87 -9.36 1.28
N ALA A 298 -7.54 -9.02 2.54
CA ALA A 298 -6.53 -8.01 2.86
C ALA A 298 -5.07 -8.46 2.61
N ARG A 299 -4.80 -9.77 2.61
CA ARG A 299 -3.47 -10.37 2.40
C ARG A 299 -3.20 -10.73 0.94
N THR A 300 -4.20 -11.14 0.16
CA THR A 300 -4.06 -11.43 -1.29
C THR A 300 -3.51 -10.22 -2.05
N ALA A 301 -4.03 -9.03 -1.74
CA ALA A 301 -3.61 -7.73 -2.29
C ALA A 301 -2.16 -7.31 -1.98
N LEU A 302 -1.45 -8.02 -1.09
CA LEU A 302 -0.04 -7.77 -0.72
C LEU A 302 0.93 -8.79 -1.33
N LEU A 303 0.40 -9.93 -1.74
CA LEU A 303 1.11 -11.12 -2.22
C LEU A 303 0.82 -11.39 -3.70
N ASP A 304 0.26 -10.38 -4.39
CA ASP A 304 -0.09 -10.37 -5.81
C ASP A 304 -1.03 -11.55 -6.22
N PHE A 305 -1.96 -11.97 -5.35
CA PHE A 305 -2.99 -12.99 -5.63
C PHE A 305 -4.32 -12.36 -6.11
N GLU A 306 -4.93 -12.95 -7.13
CA GLU A 306 -6.16 -12.46 -7.79
C GLU A 306 -7.42 -13.10 -7.19
N GLN A 307 -7.70 -12.86 -5.90
CA GLN A 307 -8.94 -13.32 -5.26
C GLN A 307 -9.50 -12.28 -4.27
N ASP A 308 -10.83 -12.15 -4.28
CA ASP A 308 -11.61 -11.38 -3.31
C ASP A 308 -12.36 -12.28 -2.30
N GLU A 309 -13.04 -11.65 -1.34
CA GLU A 309 -13.73 -12.33 -0.24
C GLU A 309 -14.90 -13.21 -0.71
N LEU A 310 -15.55 -12.87 -1.83
CA LEU A 310 -16.65 -13.65 -2.40
C LEU A 310 -16.14 -14.89 -3.16
N SER A 311 -15.05 -14.74 -3.89
CA SER A 311 -14.41 -15.84 -4.64
C SER A 311 -13.96 -16.96 -3.71
N PHE A 312 -13.37 -16.62 -2.55
CA PHE A 312 -12.93 -17.58 -1.54
C PHE A 312 -14.06 -18.52 -1.08
N TYR A 313 -15.19 -17.95 -0.64
CA TYR A 313 -16.34 -18.75 -0.20
C TYR A 313 -17.01 -19.53 -1.35
N PHE A 314 -17.05 -18.96 -2.56
CA PHE A 314 -17.64 -19.63 -3.72
C PHE A 314 -16.86 -20.91 -4.10
N SER A 315 -15.52 -20.85 -4.11
CA SER A 315 -14.67 -22.01 -4.38
C SER A 315 -14.81 -23.10 -3.31
N ALA A 316 -14.90 -22.75 -2.02
CA ALA A 316 -15.14 -23.71 -0.95
C ALA A 316 -16.51 -24.41 -1.11
N LEU A 317 -17.58 -23.65 -1.38
CA LEU A 317 -18.92 -24.20 -1.63
C LEU A 317 -18.94 -25.13 -2.86
N GLN A 318 -18.17 -24.80 -3.91
CA GLN A 318 -18.04 -25.63 -5.10
C GLN A 318 -17.30 -26.96 -4.79
N ARG A 319 -16.26 -26.95 -3.95
CA ARG A 319 -15.56 -28.18 -3.50
C ARG A 319 -16.47 -29.07 -2.65
N ALA A 320 -17.19 -28.51 -1.67
CA ALA A 320 -18.12 -29.24 -0.80
C ALA A 320 -19.19 -30.01 -1.60
N ASN A 321 -19.81 -29.37 -2.59
CA ASN A 321 -20.82 -30.00 -3.45
C ASN A 321 -20.25 -31.16 -4.29
N GLN A 322 -19.00 -31.06 -4.76
CA GLN A 322 -18.34 -32.16 -5.47
C GLN A 322 -18.04 -33.36 -4.55
N HIS A 323 -17.76 -33.12 -3.26
CA HIS A 323 -17.52 -34.19 -2.28
C HIS A 323 -18.81 -34.98 -1.99
N LEU A 324 -19.91 -34.28 -1.69
CA LEU A 324 -21.22 -34.90 -1.42
C LEU A 324 -21.70 -35.81 -2.56
N SER A 325 -21.47 -35.39 -3.82
CA SER A 325 -21.79 -36.18 -5.00
C SER A 325 -20.98 -37.49 -5.13
N ARG A 326 -19.81 -37.59 -4.49
CA ARG A 326 -18.95 -38.80 -4.51
C ARG A 326 -19.31 -39.78 -3.39
N MET A 327 -19.59 -39.28 -2.18
CA MET A 327 -19.96 -40.10 -1.01
C MET A 327 -21.15 -41.03 -1.29
N ALA A 328 -22.11 -40.57 -2.10
CA ALA A 328 -23.30 -41.33 -2.50
C ALA A 328 -22.99 -42.66 -3.24
N SER A 329 -21.76 -42.89 -3.70
CA SER A 329 -21.38 -44.07 -4.50
C SER A 329 -20.84 -45.27 -3.68
N ARG A 330 -20.44 -45.09 -2.42
CA ARG A 330 -19.67 -46.09 -1.64
C ARG A 330 -20.50 -47.09 -0.80
N GLY A 331 -21.83 -47.07 -0.88
CA GLY A 331 -22.71 -47.65 0.17
C GLY A 331 -22.72 -49.17 0.41
N VAL A 332 -22.11 -50.01 -0.44
CA VAL A 332 -22.41 -51.46 -0.50
C VAL A 332 -21.50 -52.34 0.38
N GLN A 333 -20.26 -51.94 0.69
CA GLN A 333 -19.32 -52.79 1.46
C GLN A 333 -19.63 -52.86 2.98
N LEU A 334 -20.54 -52.02 3.48
CA LEU A 334 -20.82 -51.85 4.90
C LEU A 334 -21.55 -53.01 5.59
N GLU A 335 -22.28 -53.87 4.87
CA GLU A 335 -23.22 -54.81 5.51
C GLU A 335 -22.55 -55.97 6.25
N SER A 336 -21.36 -56.43 5.80
CA SER A 336 -20.60 -57.48 6.49
C SER A 336 -20.02 -56.97 7.82
N ALA A 337 -19.42 -55.78 7.83
CA ALA A 337 -18.92 -55.12 9.03
C ALA A 337 -20.05 -54.88 10.05
N ARG A 338 -21.19 -54.35 9.58
CA ARG A 338 -22.38 -54.08 10.39
C ARG A 338 -22.92 -55.28 11.16
N ARG A 339 -22.70 -56.52 10.72
CA ARG A 339 -23.13 -57.69 11.52
C ARG A 339 -22.26 -57.87 12.75
N SER A 340 -20.94 -57.91 12.57
CA SER A 340 -19.97 -58.03 13.67
C SER A 340 -20.03 -56.82 14.60
N GLU A 341 -20.27 -55.63 14.04
CA GLU A 341 -20.46 -54.39 14.78
C GLU A 341 -21.74 -54.44 15.62
N ARG A 342 -22.91 -54.83 15.06
CA ARG A 342 -24.15 -55.03 15.84
C ARG A 342 -24.02 -56.06 16.95
N GLU A 343 -23.31 -57.17 16.70
CA GLU A 343 -23.07 -58.20 17.71
C GLU A 343 -22.13 -57.67 18.82
N ARG A 344 -21.18 -56.77 18.49
CA ARG A 344 -20.36 -56.04 19.49
C ARG A 344 -21.17 -54.99 20.26
N GLU A 345 -21.87 -54.09 19.56
CA GLU A 345 -22.75 -53.06 20.12
C GLU A 345 -23.79 -53.65 21.08
N ALA A 346 -24.37 -54.80 20.76
CA ALA A 346 -25.35 -55.46 21.61
C ALA A 346 -24.73 -56.05 22.88
N LEU A 347 -23.48 -56.52 22.83
CA LEU A 347 -22.72 -56.96 24.00
C LEU A 347 -22.21 -55.78 24.84
N ASP A 348 -21.79 -54.69 24.21
CA ASP A 348 -21.38 -53.46 24.87
C ASP A 348 -22.60 -52.78 25.55
N ALA A 349 -23.78 -52.84 24.93
CA ALA A 349 -25.05 -52.40 25.53
C ALA A 349 -25.52 -53.32 26.66
N LEU A 350 -25.24 -54.63 26.61
CA LEU A 350 -25.46 -55.54 27.73
C LEU A 350 -24.56 -55.17 28.93
N GLU A 351 -23.29 -54.86 28.64
CA GLU A 351 -22.27 -54.44 29.60
C GLU A 351 -22.58 -53.07 30.22
N ALA A 352 -23.24 -52.16 29.49
CA ALA A 352 -23.74 -50.89 30.02
C ALA A 352 -25.03 -51.02 30.86
N VAL A 353 -25.95 -51.92 30.48
CA VAL A 353 -27.29 -52.00 31.11
C VAL A 353 -27.32 -52.86 32.38
N LEU A 354 -26.77 -54.08 32.35
CA LEU A 354 -26.93 -55.01 33.49
C LEU A 354 -26.33 -54.49 34.81
N PRO A 355 -25.16 -53.82 34.84
CA PRO A 355 -24.58 -53.28 36.08
C PRO A 355 -25.33 -52.05 36.63
N ALA A 356 -26.27 -51.46 35.89
CA ALA A 356 -27.06 -50.30 36.31
C ALA A 356 -28.40 -50.68 36.99
N LEU A 357 -28.73 -51.98 37.03
CA LEU A 357 -29.97 -52.49 37.63
C LEU A 357 -29.88 -52.50 39.17
N ALA A 358 -31.02 -52.26 39.83
CA ALA A 358 -31.04 -51.90 41.25
C ALA A 358 -30.99 -53.07 42.24
N ASP A 359 -31.27 -54.29 41.77
CA ASP A 359 -31.35 -55.53 42.55
C ASP A 359 -30.99 -56.78 41.72
N MET A 360 -30.61 -57.84 42.43
CA MET A 360 -30.18 -59.12 41.84
C MET A 360 -31.26 -59.85 41.01
N PRO A 361 -32.53 -59.99 41.47
CA PRO A 361 -33.59 -60.64 40.69
C PRO A 361 -33.83 -59.98 39.32
N THR A 362 -33.97 -58.65 39.28
CA THR A 362 -34.23 -57.89 38.05
C THR A 362 -33.08 -58.02 37.06
N MET A 363 -31.83 -58.01 37.56
CA MET A 363 -30.64 -58.23 36.72
C MET A 363 -30.63 -59.63 36.09
N LEU A 364 -31.01 -60.68 36.82
CA LEU A 364 -31.06 -62.05 36.29
C LEU A 364 -32.16 -62.25 35.23
N GLU A 365 -33.27 -61.50 35.31
CA GLU A 365 -34.35 -61.57 34.32
C GLU A 365 -34.00 -60.83 33.02
N GLU A 366 -33.49 -59.59 33.11
CA GLU A 366 -32.98 -58.83 31.96
C GLU A 366 -31.78 -59.52 31.30
N ALA A 367 -30.88 -60.13 32.09
CA ALA A 367 -29.78 -60.94 31.59
C ALA A 367 -30.29 -62.14 30.77
N ALA A 368 -31.25 -62.91 31.31
CA ALA A 368 -31.86 -64.02 30.60
C ALA A 368 -32.49 -63.57 29.27
N GLN A 369 -33.30 -62.50 29.27
CA GLN A 369 -33.98 -62.01 28.07
C GLN A 369 -33.00 -61.52 26.99
N ARG A 370 -31.95 -60.77 27.39
CA ARG A 370 -31.00 -60.18 26.44
C ARG A 370 -29.97 -61.19 25.95
N VAL A 371 -29.45 -62.07 26.81
CA VAL A 371 -28.51 -63.13 26.38
C VAL A 371 -29.19 -64.09 25.40
N ALA A 372 -30.47 -64.44 25.63
CA ALA A 372 -31.28 -65.19 24.66
C ALA A 372 -31.33 -64.51 23.29
N LYS A 373 -31.62 -63.19 23.26
CA LYS A 373 -31.76 -62.40 22.03
C LYS A 373 -30.43 -62.14 21.30
N ILE A 374 -29.35 -61.88 22.03
CA ILE A 374 -28.02 -61.57 21.48
C ILE A 374 -27.38 -62.83 20.89
N LEU A 375 -27.45 -63.96 21.61
CA LEU A 375 -26.85 -65.21 21.16
C LEU A 375 -27.80 -66.04 20.27
N GLY A 376 -29.08 -65.69 20.19
CA GLY A 376 -30.08 -66.45 19.42
C GLY A 376 -30.28 -67.88 19.94
N VAL A 377 -30.12 -68.09 21.25
CA VAL A 377 -30.21 -69.40 21.91
C VAL A 377 -31.65 -69.71 22.30
N ASP A 378 -32.13 -70.89 21.91
CA ASP A 378 -33.54 -71.29 22.00
C ASP A 378 -34.02 -71.51 23.45
N HIS A 379 -33.20 -72.03 24.35
CA HIS A 379 -33.48 -72.08 25.79
C HIS A 379 -32.23 -72.05 26.68
N GLY A 380 -32.40 -71.61 27.92
CA GLY A 380 -31.31 -71.48 28.89
C GLY A 380 -31.76 -71.01 30.27
N VAL A 381 -30.81 -71.00 31.20
CA VAL A 381 -30.99 -70.52 32.58
C VAL A 381 -29.77 -69.72 33.04
N VAL A 382 -29.98 -68.56 33.68
CA VAL A 382 -28.93 -67.86 34.44
C VAL A 382 -29.30 -67.92 35.92
N TYR A 383 -28.35 -68.22 36.80
CA TYR A 383 -28.59 -68.26 38.24
C TYR A 383 -27.37 -67.87 39.08
N VAL A 384 -27.61 -67.33 40.28
CA VAL A 384 -26.63 -66.87 41.27
C VAL A 384 -27.10 -67.29 42.67
N TRP A 385 -26.17 -67.59 43.57
CA TRP A 385 -26.50 -67.77 44.99
C TRP A 385 -26.15 -66.55 45.83
N ASP A 386 -26.88 -66.37 46.93
CA ASP A 386 -26.50 -65.44 47.99
C ASP A 386 -25.53 -66.11 48.98
N ASP A 387 -24.52 -65.36 49.42
CA ASP A 387 -23.55 -65.81 50.43
C ASP A 387 -24.01 -65.46 51.86
N ALA A 388 -25.00 -64.56 52.02
CA ALA A 388 -25.55 -64.17 53.33
C ALA A 388 -26.69 -65.07 53.81
N GLY A 389 -27.51 -65.62 52.90
CA GLY A 389 -28.59 -66.56 53.18
C GLY A 389 -28.60 -67.77 52.23
N PRO A 390 -29.17 -68.93 52.64
CA PRO A 390 -29.16 -70.17 51.86
C PRO A 390 -30.20 -70.19 50.73
N THR A 391 -30.19 -69.15 49.88
CA THR A 391 -31.14 -68.94 48.79
C THR A 391 -30.42 -68.79 47.45
N LEU A 392 -30.91 -69.50 46.43
CA LEU A 392 -30.46 -69.41 45.05
C LEU A 392 -31.54 -68.71 44.22
N TYR A 393 -31.13 -67.70 43.44
CA TYR A 393 -31.98 -66.93 42.54
C TYR A 393 -31.59 -67.22 41.09
N GLY A 394 -32.55 -67.27 40.18
CA GLY A 394 -32.27 -67.45 38.75
C GLY A 394 -33.46 -67.11 37.86
N SER A 395 -33.24 -67.13 36.55
CA SER A 395 -34.30 -66.99 35.55
C SER A 395 -34.07 -67.96 34.39
N TRP A 396 -35.15 -68.61 33.95
CA TRP A 396 -35.15 -69.64 32.90
C TRP A 396 -36.05 -69.23 31.74
N TRP A 397 -35.57 -69.39 30.51
CA TRP A 397 -36.30 -69.04 29.30
C TRP A 397 -36.36 -70.19 28.30
N LYS A 398 -37.35 -70.09 27.41
CA LYS A 398 -37.48 -70.86 26.18
C LYS A 398 -38.02 -69.91 25.11
N THR A 399 -37.76 -70.21 23.84
CA THR A 399 -38.11 -69.39 22.68
C THR A 399 -39.57 -68.93 22.75
N ASP A 400 -39.77 -67.65 22.43
CA ASP A 400 -41.06 -66.96 22.43
C ASP A 400 -41.82 -66.95 23.78
N GLN A 401 -41.11 -67.18 24.90
CA GLN A 401 -41.64 -67.01 26.25
C GLN A 401 -40.82 -65.98 27.05
N VAL A 402 -41.52 -65.21 27.88
CA VAL A 402 -40.90 -64.34 28.89
C VAL A 402 -40.09 -65.21 29.87
N PRO A 403 -38.84 -64.84 30.22
CA PRO A 403 -38.07 -65.56 31.23
C PRO A 403 -38.84 -65.67 32.55
N ARG A 404 -38.70 -66.81 33.24
CA ARG A 404 -39.41 -67.09 34.48
C ARG A 404 -38.43 -67.00 35.65
N PRO A 405 -38.45 -65.91 36.45
CA PRO A 405 -37.62 -65.79 37.64
C PRO A 405 -38.04 -66.80 38.70
N PHE A 406 -37.06 -67.36 39.40
CA PHE A 406 -37.27 -68.33 40.46
C PHE A 406 -36.33 -68.13 41.65
N ALA A 407 -36.84 -68.44 42.84
CA ALA A 407 -36.07 -68.53 44.07
C ALA A 407 -36.19 -69.93 44.67
N LEU A 408 -35.07 -70.44 45.19
CA LEU A 408 -34.93 -71.72 45.88
C LEU A 408 -34.30 -71.50 47.25
N SER A 409 -35.11 -71.56 48.30
CA SER A 409 -34.66 -71.53 49.71
C SER A 409 -34.97 -72.87 50.41
N LYS A 410 -34.53 -73.02 51.67
CA LYS A 410 -34.93 -74.15 52.52
C LYS A 410 -36.38 -74.09 53.03
N GLU A 411 -36.98 -72.91 53.08
CA GLU A 411 -38.25 -72.65 53.78
C GLU A 411 -39.45 -72.62 52.81
N GLY A 412 -39.20 -72.32 51.53
CA GLY A 412 -40.21 -72.29 50.48
C GLY A 412 -39.79 -71.44 49.29
N GLY A 413 -40.46 -71.61 48.15
CA GLY A 413 -40.19 -70.82 46.93
C GLY A 413 -40.86 -71.39 45.68
N ASN A 414 -41.05 -70.53 44.67
CA ASN A 414 -41.67 -70.91 43.40
C ASN A 414 -40.80 -71.84 42.52
N GLY A 415 -39.49 -71.90 42.76
CA GLY A 415 -38.55 -72.57 41.86
C GLY A 415 -38.76 -74.07 41.68
N ARG A 416 -39.49 -74.74 42.58
CA ARG A 416 -39.80 -76.18 42.43
C ARG A 416 -40.69 -76.48 41.22
N GLU A 417 -41.57 -75.54 40.86
CA GLU A 417 -42.42 -75.63 39.66
C GLU A 417 -41.62 -75.28 38.41
N VAL A 418 -40.85 -74.19 38.45
CA VAL A 418 -40.03 -73.71 37.32
C VAL A 418 -38.99 -74.76 36.92
N LEU A 419 -38.28 -75.35 37.88
CA LEU A 419 -37.35 -76.47 37.65
C LEU A 419 -38.01 -77.65 36.93
N ASN A 420 -39.27 -77.99 37.26
CA ASN A 420 -39.95 -79.11 36.62
C ASN A 420 -40.26 -78.88 35.13
N SER A 421 -40.32 -77.62 34.69
CA SER A 421 -40.48 -77.25 33.27
C SER A 421 -39.18 -77.36 32.44
N MET A 422 -38.01 -77.43 33.09
CA MET A 422 -36.71 -77.47 32.40
C MET A 422 -36.39 -78.86 31.83
N PRO A 423 -35.62 -78.97 30.73
CA PRO A 423 -35.08 -80.23 30.23
C PRO A 423 -34.32 -81.04 31.31
N LEU A 424 -34.43 -82.37 31.27
CA LEU A 424 -33.82 -83.23 32.29
C LEU A 424 -32.28 -83.09 32.35
N ALA A 425 -31.62 -82.97 31.20
CA ALA A 425 -30.18 -82.74 31.10
C ALA A 425 -29.77 -81.41 31.77
N MET A 426 -30.50 -80.31 31.52
CA MET A 426 -30.24 -79.03 32.17
C MET A 426 -30.48 -79.06 33.69
N ARG A 427 -31.51 -79.80 34.17
CA ARG A 427 -31.68 -80.08 35.61
C ARG A 427 -30.53 -80.87 36.21
N GLN A 428 -29.97 -81.83 35.48
CA GLN A 428 -28.80 -82.60 35.91
C GLN A 428 -27.54 -81.72 35.94
N LEU A 429 -27.40 -80.75 35.04
CA LEU A 429 -26.35 -79.72 35.12
C LEU A 429 -26.57 -78.79 36.34
N LEU A 430 -27.75 -78.20 36.54
CA LEU A 430 -27.99 -77.31 37.68
C LEU A 430 -27.77 -78.03 39.04
N SER A 431 -28.34 -79.23 39.21
CA SER A 431 -28.13 -80.05 40.43
C SER A 431 -26.70 -80.62 40.55
N GLY A 432 -25.99 -80.76 39.44
CA GLY A 432 -24.61 -81.24 39.37
C GLY A 432 -23.55 -80.20 39.75
N PHE A 433 -23.92 -78.94 40.03
CA PHE A 433 -22.97 -77.84 40.27
C PHE A 433 -21.85 -78.19 41.27
N ARG A 434 -22.21 -78.75 42.44
CA ARG A 434 -21.24 -79.17 43.48
C ARG A 434 -20.27 -80.30 43.07
N LYS A 435 -20.49 -80.94 41.92
CA LYS A 435 -19.59 -81.96 41.34
C LYS A 435 -18.70 -81.40 40.22
N ARG A 436 -18.94 -80.18 39.72
CA ARG A 436 -18.16 -79.55 38.63
C ARG A 436 -17.08 -78.58 39.10
N TYR A 437 -17.13 -78.11 40.34
CA TYR A 437 -16.20 -77.12 40.89
C TYR A 437 -15.59 -77.57 42.21
N SER A 438 -14.38 -77.10 42.51
CA SER A 438 -13.68 -77.34 43.77
C SER A 438 -14.08 -76.30 44.82
N PHE A 439 -14.34 -76.75 46.06
CA PHE A 439 -14.79 -75.88 47.16
C PHE A 439 -13.75 -75.78 48.27
N THR A 440 -13.62 -74.58 48.84
CA THR A 440 -12.77 -74.25 49.99
C THR A 440 -13.61 -73.64 51.10
N ALA A 441 -12.98 -73.28 52.24
CA ALA A 441 -13.64 -72.54 53.32
C ALA A 441 -14.20 -71.16 52.90
N GLY A 442 -13.77 -70.62 51.76
CA GLY A 442 -14.31 -69.40 51.16
C GLY A 442 -15.33 -69.62 50.03
N GLY A 443 -15.74 -70.85 49.74
CA GLY A 443 -16.61 -71.17 48.60
C GLY A 443 -15.86 -71.79 47.41
N ALA A 444 -16.47 -71.76 46.23
CA ALA A 444 -15.96 -72.41 45.01
C ALA A 444 -14.79 -71.61 44.38
N VAL A 445 -13.69 -72.29 44.09
CA VAL A 445 -12.44 -71.67 43.56
C VAL A 445 -12.18 -72.13 42.13
N MET A 446 -11.96 -71.14 41.25
CA MET A 446 -11.41 -71.19 39.89
C MET A 446 -11.48 -72.51 39.08
N ASP A 447 -12.40 -72.53 38.12
CA ASP A 447 -12.00 -72.69 36.71
C ASP A 447 -12.73 -71.60 35.89
N ARG A 448 -12.00 -70.85 35.05
CA ARG A 448 -12.56 -69.78 34.20
C ARG A 448 -13.01 -70.30 32.83
N ARG A 449 -12.81 -71.59 32.53
CA ARG A 449 -13.11 -72.17 31.22
C ARG A 449 -14.62 -72.37 31.03
N VAL A 450 -15.10 -71.92 29.88
CA VAL A 450 -16.42 -72.26 29.34
C VAL A 450 -16.52 -73.78 29.19
N GLN A 451 -17.55 -74.39 29.79
CA GLN A 451 -17.69 -75.84 29.81
C GLN A 451 -18.71 -76.31 28.77
N TYR A 452 -18.27 -77.13 27.84
CA TYR A 452 -19.12 -77.75 26.82
C TYR A 452 -19.75 -79.04 27.34
N HIS A 453 -21.08 -79.13 27.28
CA HIS A 453 -21.89 -80.29 27.67
C HIS A 453 -22.96 -80.55 26.58
N PRO A 454 -22.56 -80.89 25.32
CA PRO A 454 -23.42 -80.79 24.14
C PRO A 454 -24.80 -81.46 24.29
N PRO A 455 -25.90 -80.82 23.85
CA PRO A 455 -26.01 -79.52 23.13
C PRO A 455 -25.88 -78.26 24.01
N TYR A 456 -25.52 -78.40 25.29
CA TYR A 456 -25.44 -77.28 26.23
C TYR A 456 -24.02 -76.72 26.40
N ILE A 457 -23.95 -75.48 26.85
CA ILE A 457 -22.71 -74.78 27.22
C ILE A 457 -22.93 -74.04 28.55
N ALA A 458 -21.97 -74.16 29.49
CA ALA A 458 -22.06 -73.57 30.81
C ALA A 458 -20.97 -72.50 31.01
N LEU A 459 -21.40 -71.31 31.42
CA LEU A 459 -20.59 -70.11 31.60
C LEU A 459 -20.54 -69.77 33.11
N PRO A 460 -19.39 -69.94 33.80
CA PRO A 460 -19.28 -69.58 35.21
C PRO A 460 -19.27 -68.05 35.40
N MET A 461 -19.99 -67.57 36.41
CA MET A 461 -19.98 -66.17 36.85
C MET A 461 -19.07 -66.05 38.08
N VAL A 462 -18.04 -65.20 38.01
CA VAL A 462 -16.92 -65.17 38.98
C VAL A 462 -16.71 -63.78 39.57
N VAL A 463 -16.80 -63.65 40.89
CA VAL A 463 -16.62 -62.41 41.64
C VAL A 463 -15.60 -62.63 42.75
N ASP A 464 -14.58 -61.75 42.82
CA ASP A 464 -13.49 -61.80 43.80
C ASP A 464 -12.89 -63.21 43.97
N ASP A 465 -12.57 -63.79 42.81
CA ASP A 465 -12.05 -65.14 42.53
C ASP A 465 -12.87 -66.34 43.02
N ARG A 466 -14.13 -66.10 43.42
CA ARG A 466 -15.13 -67.14 43.72
C ARG A 466 -16.11 -67.26 42.55
N VAL A 467 -16.47 -68.49 42.17
CA VAL A 467 -17.71 -68.68 41.39
C VAL A 467 -18.88 -68.25 42.28
N VAL A 468 -19.87 -67.54 41.74
CA VAL A 468 -21.11 -67.11 42.43
C VAL A 468 -22.38 -67.55 41.69
N GLY A 469 -22.26 -68.05 40.46
CA GLY A 469 -23.38 -68.44 39.62
C GLY A 469 -22.94 -69.08 38.30
N GLU A 470 -23.90 -69.48 37.47
CA GLU A 470 -23.68 -69.92 36.08
C GLU A 470 -24.79 -69.42 35.15
N ALA A 471 -24.46 -69.26 33.87
CA ALA A 471 -25.42 -69.30 32.77
C ALA A 471 -25.25 -70.62 32.00
N ILE A 472 -26.33 -71.41 31.87
CA ILE A 472 -26.36 -72.65 31.08
C ILE A 472 -27.24 -72.39 29.86
N LEU A 473 -26.67 -72.45 28.66
CA LEU A 473 -27.32 -72.14 27.39
C LEU A 473 -27.40 -73.40 26.53
N HIS A 474 -28.34 -73.46 25.60
CA HIS A 474 -28.41 -74.45 24.52
C HIS A 474 -28.01 -73.80 23.20
N ASP A 475 -27.08 -74.38 22.46
CA ASP A 475 -26.61 -73.85 21.17
C ASP A 475 -26.69 -74.92 20.09
N GLN A 476 -27.62 -74.74 19.14
CA GLN A 476 -27.86 -75.71 18.07
C GLN A 476 -26.64 -75.90 17.15
N GLY A 477 -25.73 -74.91 17.09
CA GLY A 477 -24.45 -75.02 16.40
C GLY A 477 -23.44 -76.01 17.01
N LEU A 478 -23.77 -76.68 18.13
CA LEU A 478 -22.96 -77.72 18.77
C LEU A 478 -23.38 -79.15 18.36
N HIS A 479 -24.12 -79.33 17.26
CA HIS A 479 -24.60 -80.64 16.78
C HIS A 479 -24.26 -81.00 15.32
N ASP A 480 -23.91 -80.05 14.45
CA ASP A 480 -23.52 -80.31 13.05
C ASP A 480 -22.01 -80.05 12.85
N GLU A 481 -21.27 -81.04 12.33
CA GLU A 481 -19.81 -80.90 12.12
C GLU A 481 -19.41 -80.16 10.82
N GLU A 482 -20.34 -79.90 9.87
CA GLU A 482 -19.95 -79.47 8.51
C GLU A 482 -20.50 -78.12 7.97
N VAL A 483 -21.56 -77.51 8.53
CA VAL A 483 -22.28 -76.41 7.81
C VAL A 483 -22.33 -75.05 8.53
N HIS A 484 -22.15 -74.98 9.85
CA HIS A 484 -22.14 -73.71 10.59
C HIS A 484 -20.88 -73.56 11.44
N ALA A 485 -20.08 -72.53 11.12
CA ALA A 485 -18.92 -72.16 11.92
C ALA A 485 -19.37 -71.76 13.33
N ALA A 486 -19.01 -72.56 14.33
CA ALA A 486 -19.37 -72.31 15.73
C ALA A 486 -18.94 -70.89 16.17
N ARG A 487 -19.80 -70.21 16.95
CA ARG A 487 -19.51 -68.84 17.41
C ARG A 487 -18.15 -68.81 18.12
N PRO A 488 -17.27 -67.82 17.85
CA PRO A 488 -15.96 -67.75 18.47
C PRO A 488 -16.06 -67.78 20.00
N LEU A 489 -15.24 -68.62 20.65
CA LEU A 489 -15.21 -68.81 22.11
C LEU A 489 -15.18 -67.48 22.88
N ALA A 490 -14.45 -66.49 22.36
CA ALA A 490 -14.35 -65.13 22.91
C ALA A 490 -15.71 -64.42 23.12
N VAL A 491 -16.76 -64.78 22.36
CA VAL A 491 -18.12 -64.26 22.53
C VAL A 491 -18.73 -64.79 23.83
N TYR A 492 -18.67 -66.11 24.04
CA TYR A 492 -19.14 -66.76 25.26
C TYR A 492 -18.33 -66.32 26.49
N GLU A 493 -17.01 -66.15 26.34
CA GLU A 493 -16.14 -65.58 27.38
C GLU A 493 -16.41 -64.10 27.66
N LYS A 494 -16.86 -63.29 26.68
CA LYS A 494 -17.31 -61.91 26.94
C LYS A 494 -18.63 -61.93 27.73
N VAL A 495 -19.61 -62.75 27.34
CA VAL A 495 -20.89 -62.87 28.08
C VAL A 495 -20.66 -63.28 29.53
N GLY A 496 -19.81 -64.29 29.80
CA GLY A 496 -19.46 -64.70 31.16
C GLY A 496 -18.82 -63.58 31.99
N ARG A 497 -17.95 -62.76 31.39
CA ARG A 497 -17.35 -61.58 32.04
C ARG A 497 -18.36 -60.46 32.32
N VAL A 498 -19.23 -60.13 31.37
CA VAL A 498 -20.28 -59.12 31.55
C VAL A 498 -21.23 -59.50 32.69
N LEU A 499 -21.70 -60.75 32.70
CA LEU A 499 -22.54 -61.29 33.77
C LEU A 499 -21.84 -61.27 35.14
N SER A 500 -20.54 -61.60 35.18
CA SER A 500 -19.72 -61.50 36.40
C SER A 500 -19.60 -60.06 36.91
N SER A 501 -19.40 -59.10 36.00
CA SER A 501 -19.25 -57.68 36.32
C SER A 501 -20.54 -57.09 36.93
N ALA A 502 -21.70 -57.43 36.35
CA ALA A 502 -23.00 -56.97 36.85
C ALA A 502 -23.27 -57.42 38.29
N VAL A 503 -23.02 -58.69 38.63
CA VAL A 503 -23.18 -59.19 40.02
C VAL A 503 -22.25 -58.47 40.99
N ARG A 504 -21.00 -58.22 40.59
CA ARG A 504 -20.04 -57.47 41.40
C ARG A 504 -20.49 -56.04 41.65
N GLN A 505 -21.01 -55.36 40.61
CA GLN A 505 -21.45 -53.97 40.74
C GLN A 505 -22.69 -53.83 41.63
N ILE A 506 -23.67 -54.73 41.55
CA ILE A 506 -24.86 -54.68 42.43
C ILE A 506 -24.44 -54.84 43.90
N ARG A 507 -23.62 -55.85 44.21
CA ARG A 507 -23.06 -56.05 45.58
C ARG A 507 -22.27 -54.83 46.08
N LEU A 508 -21.56 -54.12 45.20
CA LEU A 508 -20.85 -52.88 45.54
C LEU A 508 -21.79 -51.68 45.73
N VAL A 509 -22.89 -51.57 44.96
CA VAL A 509 -23.89 -50.49 45.10
C VAL A 509 -24.67 -50.64 46.41
N GLU A 510 -25.01 -51.86 46.82
CA GLU A 510 -25.62 -52.15 48.12
C GLU A 510 -24.72 -51.69 49.28
N GLN A 511 -23.42 -52.02 49.24
CA GLN A 511 -22.44 -51.55 50.23
C GLN A 511 -22.21 -50.03 50.16
N SER A 512 -22.21 -49.44 48.97
CA SER A 512 -21.96 -48.00 48.79
C SER A 512 -23.12 -47.12 49.23
N ARG A 513 -24.38 -47.59 49.16
CA ARG A 513 -25.56 -46.83 49.61
C ARG A 513 -25.48 -46.54 51.12
N ASP A 514 -25.26 -47.57 51.94
CA ASP A 514 -25.14 -47.43 53.39
C ASP A 514 -24.01 -46.45 53.80
N LEU A 515 -22.92 -46.39 53.04
CA LEU A 515 -21.81 -45.47 53.31
C LEU A 515 -22.08 -44.03 52.83
N ASN A 516 -22.74 -43.85 51.68
CA ASN A 516 -22.91 -42.53 51.06
C ASN A 516 -23.97 -41.66 51.75
N ASP A 517 -25.04 -42.27 52.28
CA ASP A 517 -26.08 -41.56 53.04
C ASP A 517 -25.49 -40.89 54.30
N LYS A 518 -24.49 -41.53 54.93
CA LYS A 518 -23.77 -41.01 56.09
C LYS A 518 -22.82 -39.85 55.74
N LEU A 519 -22.36 -39.76 54.49
CA LEU A 519 -21.39 -38.76 54.02
C LEU A 519 -22.07 -37.51 53.44
N SER A 520 -23.15 -37.69 52.68
CA SER A 520 -23.84 -36.61 51.95
C SER A 520 -24.37 -35.50 52.89
N ALA A 521 -24.83 -35.86 54.09
CA ALA A 521 -25.33 -34.93 55.09
C ALA A 521 -24.26 -33.92 55.58
N ALA A 522 -22.98 -34.32 55.63
CA ALA A 522 -21.90 -33.46 56.09
C ALA A 522 -21.44 -32.46 54.99
N LEU A 523 -21.28 -32.93 53.76
CA LEU A 523 -20.79 -32.13 52.64
C LEU A 523 -21.76 -31.00 52.24
N ALA A 524 -23.07 -31.27 52.31
CA ALA A 524 -24.12 -30.30 51.98
C ALA A 524 -24.16 -29.06 52.92
N GLN A 525 -23.52 -29.11 54.09
CA GLN A 525 -23.38 -27.95 54.97
C GLN A 525 -22.13 -27.13 54.63
N ALA A 526 -20.97 -27.78 54.47
CA ALA A 526 -19.70 -27.10 54.19
C ALA A 526 -19.70 -26.36 52.83
N GLY A 527 -20.34 -26.93 51.81
CA GLY A 527 -20.38 -26.37 50.46
C GLY A 527 -21.11 -25.01 50.35
N ARG A 528 -22.08 -24.73 51.24
CA ARG A 528 -22.83 -23.46 51.23
C ARG A 528 -21.97 -22.29 51.72
N THR A 529 -21.36 -22.43 52.90
CA THR A 529 -20.50 -21.40 53.50
C THR A 529 -19.26 -21.07 52.63
N MET A 530 -18.69 -22.06 51.92
CA MET A 530 -17.59 -21.81 50.99
C MET A 530 -17.98 -21.01 49.74
N LYS A 531 -19.25 -21.04 49.31
CA LYS A 531 -19.71 -20.32 48.12
C LYS A 531 -19.86 -18.82 48.40
N GLU A 532 -20.58 -18.48 49.47
CA GLU A 532 -20.89 -17.10 49.87
C GLU A 532 -19.64 -16.24 50.06
N LEU A 533 -18.60 -16.80 50.69
CA LEU A 533 -17.32 -16.11 50.91
C LEU A 533 -16.56 -15.80 49.61
N ARG A 534 -16.59 -16.72 48.63
CA ARG A 534 -15.93 -16.53 47.33
C ARG A 534 -16.64 -15.47 46.50
N GLU A 535 -17.98 -15.48 46.49
CA GLU A 535 -18.79 -14.49 45.78
C GLU A 535 -18.66 -13.08 46.37
N ALA A 536 -18.36 -12.94 47.66
CA ALA A 536 -17.99 -11.65 48.26
C ALA A 536 -16.58 -11.19 47.83
N GLN A 537 -15.59 -12.07 47.85
CA GLN A 537 -14.20 -11.73 47.48
C GLN A 537 -14.01 -11.40 46.00
N ALA A 538 -14.77 -12.03 45.10
CA ALA A 538 -14.73 -11.74 43.67
C ALA A 538 -15.18 -10.29 43.39
N ARG A 539 -16.40 -9.91 43.83
CA ARG A 539 -16.98 -8.57 43.58
C ARG A 539 -16.07 -7.42 43.99
N TYR A 540 -15.40 -7.52 45.14
CA TYR A 540 -14.48 -6.48 45.62
C TYR A 540 -13.20 -6.37 44.77
N ARG A 541 -12.74 -7.46 44.15
CA ARG A 541 -11.61 -7.42 43.21
C ARG A 541 -12.03 -6.82 41.87
N ASP A 542 -13.12 -7.31 41.29
CA ASP A 542 -13.66 -6.84 40.02
C ASP A 542 -13.89 -5.32 40.02
N GLU A 543 -14.45 -4.77 41.10
CA GLU A 543 -14.72 -3.34 41.23
C GLU A 543 -13.43 -2.50 41.32
N LYS A 544 -12.45 -2.94 42.13
CA LYS A 544 -11.15 -2.27 42.23
C LYS A 544 -10.36 -2.31 40.93
N GLU A 545 -10.35 -3.46 40.25
CA GLU A 545 -9.69 -3.65 38.97
C GLU A 545 -10.36 -2.82 37.87
N ARG A 546 -11.69 -2.77 37.83
CA ARG A 546 -12.47 -1.94 36.91
C ARG A 546 -12.18 -0.45 37.05
N LEU A 547 -12.04 0.09 38.27
CA LEU A 547 -11.63 1.49 38.46
C LEU A 547 -10.20 1.74 37.95
N ALA A 548 -9.26 0.85 38.25
CA ALA A 548 -7.87 0.98 37.78
C ALA A 548 -7.78 0.95 36.24
N VAL A 549 -8.43 -0.01 35.60
CA VAL A 549 -8.50 -0.14 34.13
C VAL A 549 -9.20 1.07 33.50
N THR A 550 -10.27 1.59 34.13
CA THR A 550 -10.95 2.80 33.65
C THR A 550 -9.98 3.98 33.61
N LEU A 551 -9.26 4.26 34.71
CA LEU A 551 -8.31 5.38 34.78
C LEU A 551 -7.07 5.22 33.88
N GLN A 552 -6.61 3.99 33.64
CA GLN A 552 -5.53 3.69 32.69
C GLN A 552 -5.97 3.80 31.23
N SER A 553 -7.23 3.53 30.92
CA SER A 553 -7.78 3.60 29.55
C SER A 553 -8.15 5.01 29.08
N ILE A 554 -8.12 6.03 29.95
CA ILE A 554 -8.30 7.43 29.56
C ILE A 554 -7.07 7.89 28.77
N ALA A 555 -7.27 8.14 27.48
CA ALA A 555 -6.21 8.55 26.55
C ALA A 555 -5.71 10.00 26.74
N GLU A 556 -6.47 10.84 27.45
CA GLU A 556 -6.06 12.19 27.82
C GLU A 556 -5.28 12.19 29.15
N ALA A 557 -4.37 13.15 29.32
CA ALA A 557 -3.54 13.25 30.52
C ALA A 557 -4.38 13.74 31.70
N VAL A 558 -4.63 12.86 32.67
CA VAL A 558 -5.40 13.16 33.88
C VAL A 558 -4.44 13.36 35.05
N ILE A 559 -4.53 14.54 35.66
CA ILE A 559 -3.69 14.98 36.77
C ILE A 559 -4.60 15.57 37.84
N ALA A 560 -4.63 14.99 39.04
CA ALA A 560 -5.36 15.54 40.17
C ALA A 560 -4.40 15.97 41.29
N THR A 561 -4.77 17.06 41.95
CA THR A 561 -4.00 17.76 42.99
C THR A 561 -4.82 17.93 44.26
N ASP A 562 -4.15 18.13 45.39
CA ASP A 562 -4.76 18.64 46.62
C ASP A 562 -5.00 20.16 46.55
N THR A 563 -5.49 20.75 47.65
CA THR A 563 -5.73 22.21 47.76
C THR A 563 -4.45 23.05 47.85
N GLU A 564 -3.28 22.46 48.04
CA GLU A 564 -1.97 23.14 47.91
C GLU A 564 -1.41 23.06 46.47
N GLY A 565 -2.10 22.37 45.55
CA GLY A 565 -1.65 22.16 44.18
C GLY A 565 -0.59 21.07 44.02
N ARG A 566 -0.42 20.18 45.01
CA ARG A 566 0.47 19.02 44.93
C ARG A 566 -0.25 17.86 44.25
N VAL A 567 0.42 17.16 43.35
CA VAL A 567 -0.17 16.03 42.62
C VAL A 567 -0.45 14.84 43.55
N VAL A 568 -1.70 14.39 43.55
CA VAL A 568 -2.19 13.20 44.28
C VAL A 568 -2.43 12.03 43.33
N LEU A 569 -2.80 12.30 42.07
CA LEU A 569 -2.98 11.29 41.02
C LEU A 569 -2.40 11.80 39.69
N PHE A 570 -1.70 10.91 39.00
CA PHE A 570 -1.03 11.19 37.73
C PHE A 570 -1.15 9.96 36.82
N ASN A 571 -1.94 10.02 35.74
CA ASN A 571 -2.18 8.86 34.90
C ASN A 571 -1.03 8.59 33.89
N GLU A 572 -1.11 7.45 33.20
CA GLU A 572 -0.07 7.05 32.24
C GLU A 572 0.00 8.01 31.03
N ALA A 573 -1.13 8.59 30.61
CA ALA A 573 -1.16 9.60 29.56
C ALA A 573 -0.47 10.91 29.98
N ALA A 574 -0.63 11.36 31.23
CA ALA A 574 0.11 12.48 31.81
C ALA A 574 1.63 12.21 31.84
N SER A 575 2.02 10.97 32.12
CA SER A 575 3.41 10.54 32.09
C SER A 575 4.00 10.59 30.68
N LYS A 576 3.27 10.08 29.68
CA LYS A 576 3.65 10.11 28.26
C LYS A 576 3.63 11.52 27.65
N LEU A 577 2.74 12.41 28.13
CA LEU A 577 2.66 13.79 27.69
C LEU A 577 3.82 14.64 28.23
N THR A 578 4.12 14.55 29.53
CA THR A 578 5.06 15.46 30.21
C THR A 578 6.50 14.96 30.28
N GLY A 579 6.73 13.64 30.19
CA GLY A 579 8.05 13.03 30.41
C GLY A 579 8.40 12.84 31.89
N TRP A 580 7.44 12.96 32.81
CA TRP A 580 7.59 12.59 34.22
C TRP A 580 6.97 11.21 34.49
N ASP A 581 7.58 10.43 35.37
CA ASP A 581 7.01 9.18 35.87
C ASP A 581 6.02 9.46 37.02
N ALA A 582 4.94 8.69 37.10
CA ALA A 582 3.88 8.88 38.09
C ALA A 582 4.36 8.73 39.55
N GLN A 583 5.28 7.80 39.85
CA GLN A 583 5.82 7.64 41.22
C GLN A 583 6.69 8.84 41.62
N ASN A 584 7.30 9.49 40.64
CA ASN A 584 8.14 10.69 40.82
C ASN A 584 7.37 12.01 40.69
N ALA A 585 6.09 11.97 40.28
CA ALA A 585 5.19 13.11 40.13
C ALA A 585 4.33 13.35 41.38
N VAL A 586 3.85 12.29 42.03
CA VAL A 586 3.02 12.41 43.25
C VAL A 586 3.78 13.12 44.38
N GLY A 587 3.11 14.06 45.05
CA GLY A 587 3.64 14.94 46.10
C GLY A 587 4.33 16.22 45.60
N LYS A 588 4.65 16.34 44.30
CA LYS A 588 5.23 17.56 43.71
C LYS A 588 4.17 18.61 43.37
N PRO A 589 4.52 19.91 43.35
CA PRO A 589 3.66 20.96 42.78
C PRO A 589 3.37 20.71 41.30
N ALA A 590 2.12 20.86 40.88
CA ALA A 590 1.73 20.65 39.49
C ALA A 590 2.43 21.61 38.50
N GLU A 591 2.80 22.82 38.94
CA GLU A 591 3.57 23.81 38.16
C GLU A 591 4.94 23.29 37.70
N GLU A 592 5.60 22.42 38.48
CA GLU A 592 6.89 21.83 38.13
C GLU A 592 6.76 20.85 36.93
N LEU A 593 5.59 20.23 36.83
CA LEU A 593 5.28 19.11 35.93
C LEU A 593 4.55 19.56 34.65
N LEU A 594 3.78 20.66 34.73
CA LEU A 594 2.99 21.26 33.66
C LEU A 594 3.49 22.67 33.32
N GLN A 595 4.66 22.77 32.69
CA GLN A 595 5.18 24.06 32.21
C GLN A 595 4.42 24.55 30.98
N LEU A 596 3.32 25.26 31.21
CA LEU A 596 2.43 25.79 30.18
C LEU A 596 2.94 27.14 29.63
N ARG A 597 2.84 27.29 28.31
CA ARG A 597 3.27 28.46 27.54
C ARG A 597 2.17 28.89 26.58
N THR A 598 1.99 30.20 26.41
CA THR A 598 1.07 30.76 25.41
C THR A 598 1.63 30.60 23.99
N ALA A 599 0.85 31.00 22.98
CA ALA A 599 1.35 31.15 21.61
C ALA A 599 2.56 32.09 21.53
N ALA A 600 2.60 33.15 22.34
CA ALA A 600 3.66 34.15 22.45
C ALA A 600 4.82 33.76 23.39
N GLU A 601 4.88 32.50 23.85
CA GLU A 601 5.94 31.91 24.69
C GLU A 601 6.03 32.45 26.14
N GLU A 602 5.11 33.32 26.54
CA GLU A 602 4.93 33.77 27.92
C GLU A 602 4.53 32.58 28.82
N PRO A 603 5.03 32.52 30.07
CA PRO A 603 4.62 31.50 31.03
C PRO A 603 3.17 31.72 31.45
N PHE A 604 2.36 30.66 31.39
CA PHE A 604 0.96 30.71 31.81
C PHE A 604 0.84 30.76 33.34
N SER A 605 -0.15 31.49 33.88
CA SER A 605 -0.40 31.58 35.32
C SER A 605 -0.95 30.26 35.89
N ASN A 606 -0.82 30.06 37.22
CA ASN A 606 -1.16 28.79 37.87
C ASN A 606 -2.64 28.38 37.62
N PRO A 607 -2.90 27.27 36.91
CA PRO A 607 -4.26 26.83 36.59
C PRO A 607 -5.01 26.23 37.80
N VAL A 608 -4.32 25.84 38.88
CA VAL A 608 -4.94 25.39 40.14
C VAL A 608 -5.64 26.58 40.82
N ALA A 609 -4.93 27.71 40.94
CA ALA A 609 -5.49 28.94 41.51
C ALA A 609 -6.72 29.40 40.71
N ALA A 610 -6.63 29.43 39.37
CA ALA A 610 -7.73 29.84 38.51
C ALA A 610 -8.99 28.97 38.63
N VAL A 611 -8.87 27.67 38.96
CA VAL A 611 -10.02 26.78 39.20
C VAL A 611 -10.57 26.96 40.62
N LEU A 612 -9.70 27.11 41.63
CA LEU A 612 -10.11 27.28 43.03
C LEU A 612 -10.78 28.65 43.28
N GLU A 613 -10.23 29.74 42.74
CA GLU A 613 -10.81 31.10 42.86
C GLU A 613 -12.17 31.21 42.17
N LYS A 614 -12.36 30.49 41.05
CA LYS A 614 -13.61 30.49 40.27
C LYS A 614 -14.67 29.54 40.84
N GLY A 615 -14.27 28.54 41.63
CA GLY A 615 -15.17 27.54 42.20
C GLY A 615 -15.88 26.64 41.18
N GLY A 616 -15.34 26.52 39.96
CA GLY A 616 -15.99 25.81 38.85
C GLY A 616 -15.07 25.63 37.64
N PRO A 617 -15.53 24.91 36.60
CA PRO A 617 -14.66 24.45 35.52
C PRO A 617 -14.06 25.58 34.68
N VAL A 618 -12.85 25.35 34.17
CA VAL A 618 -12.06 26.26 33.34
C VAL A 618 -11.53 25.48 32.13
N GLU A 619 -11.60 26.06 30.93
CA GLU A 619 -11.14 25.46 29.68
C GLU A 619 -10.29 26.47 28.88
N TYR A 620 -9.18 25.99 28.32
CA TYR A 620 -8.27 26.72 27.44
C TYR A 620 -7.96 25.88 26.21
N ALA A 621 -8.56 26.24 25.08
CA ALA A 621 -8.44 25.52 23.81
C ALA A 621 -7.41 26.17 22.87
N ASN A 622 -6.61 25.35 22.19
CA ASN A 622 -5.71 25.69 21.08
C ASN A 622 -4.56 26.71 21.29
N GLU A 623 -4.60 27.55 22.33
CA GLU A 623 -3.64 28.65 22.56
C GLU A 623 -2.41 28.26 23.40
N LEU A 624 -2.44 27.09 24.04
CA LEU A 624 -1.39 26.63 24.96
C LEU A 624 -0.49 25.55 24.35
N ALA A 625 0.75 25.52 24.83
CA ALA A 625 1.67 24.42 24.64
C ALA A 625 2.32 24.03 25.98
N VAL A 626 2.50 22.73 26.21
CA VAL A 626 3.31 22.24 27.33
C VAL A 626 4.76 22.10 26.88
N ILE A 627 5.69 22.57 27.71
CA ILE A 627 7.10 22.24 27.62
C ILE A 627 7.33 20.98 28.45
N THR A 628 7.75 19.92 27.78
CA THR A 628 7.97 18.61 28.42
C THR A 628 9.38 18.52 29.01
N ARG A 629 9.64 17.49 29.81
CA ARG A 629 10.92 17.32 30.53
C ARG A 629 12.15 17.18 29.61
N ASP A 630 11.97 16.79 28.35
CA ASP A 630 13.04 16.74 27.33
C ASP A 630 13.26 18.08 26.60
N GLY A 631 12.47 19.12 26.93
CA GLY A 631 12.49 20.44 26.30
C GLY A 631 11.59 20.57 25.07
N SER A 632 10.97 19.48 24.57
CA SER A 632 10.06 19.55 23.43
C SER A 632 8.75 20.25 23.79
N ARG A 633 8.33 21.18 22.91
CA ARG A 633 7.05 21.91 22.98
C ARG A 633 5.96 21.10 22.28
N ARG A 634 4.88 20.76 23.00
CA ARG A 634 3.71 20.06 22.45
C ARG A 634 2.46 20.93 22.58
N PRO A 635 1.71 21.22 21.49
CA PRO A 635 0.46 21.99 21.57
C PRO A 635 -0.61 21.18 22.31
N VAL A 636 -1.32 21.83 23.24
CA VAL A 636 -2.32 21.18 24.10
C VAL A 636 -3.61 21.99 24.21
N ALA A 637 -4.70 21.31 24.55
CA ALA A 637 -5.85 21.93 25.20
C ALA A 637 -5.88 21.49 26.68
N LEU A 638 -6.39 22.36 27.56
CA LEU A 638 -6.45 22.13 29.00
C LEU A 638 -7.88 22.36 29.50
N CYS A 639 -8.41 21.43 30.29
CA CYS A 639 -9.62 21.62 31.09
C CYS A 639 -9.31 21.30 32.56
N GLY A 640 -9.90 22.04 33.50
CA GLY A 640 -9.70 21.86 34.93
C GLY A 640 -10.98 22.09 35.73
N ALA A 641 -11.21 21.31 36.79
CA ALA A 641 -12.40 21.37 37.65
C ALA A 641 -12.07 21.02 39.12
N PRO A 642 -12.79 21.56 40.11
CA PRO A 642 -12.57 21.23 41.52
C PRO A 642 -13.07 19.82 41.86
N ILE A 643 -12.37 19.15 42.78
CA ILE A 643 -12.79 17.90 43.42
C ILE A 643 -13.49 18.27 44.73
N ILE A 644 -14.68 17.73 44.98
CA ILE A 644 -15.55 18.12 46.09
C ILE A 644 -15.88 16.90 46.97
N ASP A 645 -15.89 17.06 48.29
CA ASP A 645 -16.26 16.00 49.26
C ASP A 645 -17.78 15.92 49.54
N GLU A 646 -18.21 14.93 50.33
CA GLU A 646 -19.62 14.72 50.69
C GLU A 646 -20.21 15.88 51.53
N GLU A 647 -19.36 16.71 52.15
CA GLU A 647 -19.76 17.92 52.86
C GLU A 647 -19.75 19.18 51.96
N GLY A 648 -19.48 19.04 50.66
CA GLY A 648 -19.54 20.14 49.68
C GLY A 648 -18.30 21.05 49.66
N ARG A 649 -17.19 20.65 50.28
CA ARG A 649 -15.93 21.42 50.32
C ARG A 649 -15.01 20.98 49.19
N SER A 650 -14.24 21.91 48.62
CA SER A 650 -13.19 21.54 47.66
C SER A 650 -12.00 20.90 48.39
N VAL A 651 -11.63 19.70 47.97
CA VAL A 651 -10.50 18.92 48.51
C VAL A 651 -9.34 18.81 47.50
N GLY A 652 -9.47 19.40 46.32
CA GLY A 652 -8.45 19.34 45.27
C GLY A 652 -8.92 19.89 43.93
N VAL A 653 -8.08 19.75 42.91
CA VAL A 653 -8.39 20.10 41.50
C VAL A 653 -7.96 18.97 40.58
N ILE A 654 -8.81 18.60 39.61
CA ILE A 654 -8.50 17.65 38.54
C ILE A 654 -8.38 18.37 37.19
N PHE A 655 -7.36 18.02 36.42
CA PHE A 655 -7.11 18.50 35.06
C PHE A 655 -7.18 17.35 34.06
N ALA A 656 -7.72 17.64 32.88
CA ALA A 656 -7.57 16.86 31.66
C ALA A 656 -6.74 17.69 30.66
N VAL A 657 -5.64 17.13 30.18
CA VAL A 657 -4.75 17.76 29.19
C VAL A 657 -4.69 16.91 27.92
N ARG A 658 -5.02 17.52 26.78
CA ARG A 658 -5.17 16.83 25.49
C ARG A 658 -4.07 17.24 24.52
N ASP A 659 -3.28 16.28 24.04
CA ASP A 659 -2.23 16.51 23.05
C ASP A 659 -2.81 16.74 21.64
N LEU A 660 -2.58 17.93 21.08
CA LEU A 660 -3.04 18.32 19.75
C LEU A 660 -2.01 18.05 18.65
N THR A 661 -0.85 17.48 19.00
CA THR A 661 0.25 17.16 18.07
C THR A 661 -0.22 16.24 16.94
N TYR A 662 -0.99 15.19 17.28
CA TYR A 662 -1.53 14.29 16.26
C TYR A 662 -2.56 15.00 15.39
N GLN A 663 -3.46 15.81 15.97
CA GLN A 663 -4.51 16.50 15.22
C GLN A 663 -3.94 17.53 14.21
N LYS A 664 -2.99 18.38 14.60
CA LYS A 664 -2.34 19.31 13.66
C LYS A 664 -1.52 18.56 12.61
N LYS A 665 -0.80 17.49 13.01
CA LYS A 665 -0.22 16.52 12.06
C LYS A 665 -1.28 15.75 11.25
N MET A 666 -2.56 15.80 11.63
CA MET A 666 -3.74 15.20 10.99
C MET A 666 -4.56 16.18 10.12
N GLU A 667 -4.16 17.45 10.03
CA GLU A 667 -4.60 18.39 8.99
C GLU A 667 -3.61 18.44 7.79
N THR A 668 -2.31 18.66 8.01
CA THR A 668 -1.30 18.90 6.93
C THR A 668 -1.25 17.86 5.79
N GLU A 669 -0.94 16.58 6.08
CA GLU A 669 -1.01 15.51 5.07
C GLU A 669 -2.39 15.27 4.41
N VAL A 670 -3.53 15.78 4.92
CA VAL A 670 -4.83 15.66 4.20
C VAL A 670 -4.85 16.63 3.03
N LEU A 671 -4.32 17.85 3.21
CA LEU A 671 -4.02 18.75 2.08
C LEU A 671 -3.07 18.08 1.07
N ARG A 672 -2.02 17.39 1.54
CA ARG A 672 -1.08 16.66 0.65
C ARG A 672 -1.77 15.48 -0.06
N ALA A 673 -2.63 14.73 0.62
CA ALA A 673 -3.35 13.59 0.05
C ALA A 673 -4.34 14.04 -1.03
N ARG A 674 -5.11 15.13 -0.80
CA ARG A 674 -5.95 15.76 -1.83
C ARG A 674 -5.13 16.15 -3.06
N LYS A 675 -3.99 16.83 -2.87
CA LYS A 675 -3.07 17.22 -3.96
C LYS A 675 -2.53 16.00 -4.74
N LEU A 676 -2.29 14.87 -4.07
CA LEU A 676 -1.83 13.63 -4.71
C LEU A 676 -2.94 12.88 -5.46
N ASP A 677 -4.20 12.99 -5.06
CA ASP A 677 -5.29 12.31 -5.77
C ASP A 677 -5.73 13.07 -7.04
N SER A 678 -5.66 14.40 -7.02
CA SER A 678 -5.70 15.21 -8.26
C SER A 678 -4.62 14.77 -9.25
N LEU A 679 -3.39 14.48 -8.78
CA LEU A 679 -2.28 13.96 -9.59
C LEU A 679 -2.55 12.56 -10.20
N ARG A 680 -3.42 11.75 -9.58
CA ARG A 680 -3.85 10.45 -10.13
C ARG A 680 -4.87 10.60 -11.26
N ILE A 681 -5.76 11.59 -11.16
CA ILE A 681 -6.74 11.92 -12.23
C ILE A 681 -6.04 12.59 -13.42
N LEU A 682 -5.10 13.52 -13.15
CA LEU A 682 -4.20 14.14 -14.12
C LEU A 682 -3.64 13.10 -15.12
N ALA A 683 -2.95 12.08 -14.62
CA ALA A 683 -2.22 11.12 -15.45
C ALA A 683 -3.08 10.36 -16.47
N GLY A 684 -4.34 10.04 -16.14
CA GLY A 684 -5.24 9.27 -17.01
C GLY A 684 -5.70 10.04 -18.25
N GLY A 685 -6.11 11.30 -18.09
CA GLY A 685 -6.50 12.15 -19.21
C GLY A 685 -5.34 12.48 -20.15
N ILE A 686 -4.16 12.75 -19.57
CA ILE A 686 -2.94 13.07 -20.33
C ILE A 686 -2.58 11.95 -21.31
N ALA A 687 -2.59 10.70 -20.86
CA ALA A 687 -2.22 9.56 -21.69
C ALA A 687 -3.18 9.36 -22.88
N HIS A 688 -4.47 9.62 -22.68
CA HIS A 688 -5.49 9.59 -23.73
C HIS A 688 -5.24 10.68 -24.78
N ASP A 689 -5.09 11.93 -24.35
CA ASP A 689 -4.95 13.07 -25.26
C ASP A 689 -3.64 13.00 -26.06
N PHE A 690 -2.55 12.50 -25.45
CA PHE A 690 -1.27 12.26 -26.13
C PHE A 690 -1.40 11.19 -27.22
N ASN A 691 -2.11 10.09 -26.95
CA ASN A 691 -2.37 9.04 -27.95
C ASN A 691 -3.21 9.54 -29.13
N ASN A 692 -4.21 10.39 -28.87
CA ASN A 692 -5.05 10.96 -29.92
C ASN A 692 -4.27 11.90 -30.84
N ILE A 693 -3.37 12.73 -30.28
CA ILE A 693 -2.48 13.58 -31.08
C ILE A 693 -1.50 12.74 -31.92
N LEU A 694 -0.90 11.69 -31.34
CA LEU A 694 -0.03 10.75 -32.07
C LEU A 694 -0.77 10.06 -33.22
N MET A 695 -2.02 9.63 -33.00
CA MET A 695 -2.88 9.04 -34.05
C MET A 695 -3.16 10.06 -35.17
N GLY A 696 -3.46 11.31 -34.83
CA GLY A 696 -3.68 12.38 -35.80
C GLY A 696 -2.45 12.69 -36.66
N ILE A 697 -1.26 12.71 -36.07
CA ILE A 697 0.02 12.89 -36.79
C ILE A 697 0.26 11.69 -37.72
N LEU A 698 0.28 10.47 -37.18
CA LEU A 698 0.61 9.26 -37.92
C LEU A 698 -0.40 8.96 -39.04
N GLY A 699 -1.70 9.18 -38.78
CA GLY A 699 -2.77 9.03 -39.76
C GLY A 699 -2.60 9.98 -40.95
N ASN A 700 -2.36 11.27 -40.70
CA ASN A 700 -2.15 12.24 -41.78
C ASN A 700 -0.84 12.00 -42.54
N LEU A 701 0.25 11.57 -41.88
CA LEU A 701 1.50 11.19 -42.56
C LEU A 701 1.32 9.95 -43.45
N ASN A 702 0.54 8.95 -43.02
CA ASN A 702 0.22 7.80 -43.87
C ASN A 702 -0.66 8.18 -45.07
N LEU A 703 -1.63 9.08 -44.88
CA LEU A 703 -2.43 9.62 -45.99
C LEU A 703 -1.59 10.48 -46.96
N ALA A 704 -0.66 11.30 -46.46
CA ALA A 704 0.28 12.05 -47.29
C ALA A 704 1.08 11.13 -48.21
N ARG A 705 1.57 9.98 -47.69
CA ARG A 705 2.27 8.94 -48.48
C ARG A 705 1.38 8.27 -49.54
N MET A 706 0.06 8.31 -49.41
CA MET A 706 -0.88 7.85 -50.45
C MET A 706 -1.16 8.93 -51.51
N PHE A 707 -1.17 10.21 -51.11
CA PHE A 707 -1.50 11.35 -51.97
C PHE A 707 -0.28 12.02 -52.63
N VAL A 708 0.86 11.34 -52.75
CA VAL A 708 2.09 11.88 -53.40
C VAL A 708 1.84 12.39 -54.82
N ASN A 709 0.87 11.82 -55.54
CA ASN A 709 0.48 12.24 -56.90
C ASN A 709 -0.66 13.29 -56.92
N GLU A 710 -1.13 13.78 -55.76
CA GLU A 710 -2.23 14.73 -55.61
C GLU A 710 -1.80 15.93 -54.73
N PRO A 711 -1.07 16.92 -55.29
CA PRO A 711 -0.35 17.94 -54.49
C PRO A 711 -1.19 18.70 -53.47
N GLU A 712 -2.41 19.09 -53.82
CA GLU A 712 -3.33 19.81 -52.90
C GLU A 712 -3.72 18.96 -51.69
N LYS A 713 -3.92 17.65 -51.88
CA LYS A 713 -4.21 16.70 -50.79
C LYS A 713 -2.97 16.38 -49.98
N LEU A 714 -1.81 16.25 -50.63
CA LEU A 714 -0.51 16.06 -49.96
C LEU A 714 -0.24 17.22 -48.99
N GLU A 715 -0.30 18.45 -49.48
CA GLU A 715 -0.03 19.66 -48.69
C GLU A 715 -1.03 19.82 -47.54
N SER A 716 -2.32 19.57 -47.79
CA SER A 716 -3.36 19.56 -46.75
C SER A 716 -3.08 18.54 -45.64
N ARG A 717 -2.58 17.34 -45.97
CA ARG A 717 -2.26 16.31 -44.97
C ARG A 717 -0.98 16.60 -44.21
N LEU A 718 0.06 17.12 -44.87
CA LEU A 718 1.28 17.56 -44.20
C LEU A 718 0.96 18.71 -43.22
N THR A 719 0.19 19.71 -43.66
CA THR A 719 -0.27 20.83 -42.81
C THR A 719 -1.03 20.35 -41.57
N GLU A 720 -1.91 19.36 -41.68
CA GLU A 720 -2.67 18.84 -40.53
C GLU A 720 -1.80 17.97 -39.60
N ALA A 721 -0.79 17.27 -40.13
CA ALA A 721 0.22 16.59 -39.31
C ALA A 721 1.09 17.58 -38.53
N GLU A 722 1.52 18.68 -39.14
CA GLU A 722 2.27 19.76 -38.45
C GLU A 722 1.44 20.38 -37.30
N LYS A 723 0.16 20.68 -37.52
CA LYS A 723 -0.74 21.13 -36.45
C LYS A 723 -0.80 20.12 -35.28
N GLY A 724 -0.79 18.82 -35.57
CA GLY A 724 -0.68 17.77 -34.56
C GLY A 724 0.61 17.89 -33.74
N VAL A 725 1.76 18.07 -34.38
CA VAL A 725 3.05 18.28 -33.72
C VAL A 725 3.04 19.55 -32.85
N HIS A 726 2.41 20.63 -33.31
CA HIS A 726 2.23 21.85 -32.51
C HIS A 726 1.39 21.61 -31.25
N ARG A 727 0.24 20.92 -31.35
CA ARG A 727 -0.59 20.54 -30.19
C ARG A 727 0.19 19.65 -29.19
N ALA A 728 1.02 18.73 -29.67
CA ALA A 728 1.88 17.91 -28.80
C ALA A 728 2.90 18.77 -28.04
N LYS A 729 3.51 19.77 -28.70
CA LYS A 729 4.45 20.72 -28.09
C LYS A 729 3.77 21.56 -27.00
N GLU A 730 2.58 22.08 -27.28
CA GLU A 730 1.77 22.86 -26.32
C GLU A 730 1.36 22.04 -25.10
N LEU A 731 0.82 20.83 -25.29
CA LEU A 731 0.45 19.93 -24.19
C LEU A 731 1.68 19.62 -23.31
N THR A 732 2.81 19.29 -23.93
CA THR A 732 4.06 18.99 -23.20
C THR A 732 4.54 20.19 -22.36
N GLN A 733 4.40 21.43 -22.88
CA GLN A 733 4.72 22.65 -22.13
C GLN A 733 3.75 22.92 -20.98
N GLN A 734 2.45 22.69 -21.16
CA GLN A 734 1.44 22.81 -20.09
C GLN A 734 1.76 21.86 -18.92
N LEU A 735 2.12 20.60 -19.23
CA LEU A 735 2.52 19.62 -18.23
C LEU A 735 3.80 20.01 -17.50
N LEU A 736 4.80 20.54 -18.20
CA LEU A 736 6.05 20.98 -17.58
C LEU A 736 5.83 22.20 -16.66
N SER A 737 4.93 23.11 -17.03
CA SER A 737 4.51 24.26 -16.22
C SER A 737 3.81 23.83 -14.92
N LEU A 738 2.92 22.82 -14.99
CA LEU A 738 2.29 22.22 -13.82
C LEU A 738 3.29 21.45 -12.93
N ALA A 739 4.28 20.78 -13.53
CA ALA A 739 5.20 19.89 -12.82
C ALA A 739 6.39 20.61 -12.16
N LYS A 740 7.03 21.59 -12.83
CA LYS A 740 8.27 22.22 -12.33
C LYS A 740 8.05 23.16 -11.15
N GLY A 741 6.87 23.79 -11.02
CA GLY A 741 6.50 24.60 -9.85
C GLY A 741 7.42 25.78 -9.52
N GLY A 742 8.22 26.24 -10.49
CA GLY A 742 9.26 27.26 -10.29
C GLY A 742 8.75 28.68 -10.05
N VAL A 743 9.65 29.54 -9.59
CA VAL A 743 9.41 30.98 -9.47
C VAL A 743 9.25 31.58 -10.88
N PRO A 744 8.21 32.38 -11.16
CA PRO A 744 8.02 33.00 -12.47
C PRO A 744 9.15 34.01 -12.77
N THR A 745 9.70 33.97 -13.98
CA THR A 745 10.69 34.96 -14.44
C THR A 745 9.99 36.26 -14.82
N LYS A 746 9.60 37.03 -13.80
CA LYS A 746 8.93 38.32 -13.94
C LYS A 746 9.80 39.32 -14.71
N LYS A 747 9.15 40.14 -15.54
CA LYS A 747 9.70 41.34 -16.19
C LYS A 747 8.65 42.44 -16.17
N THR A 748 9.09 43.69 -16.11
CA THR A 748 8.24 44.86 -16.30
C THR A 748 7.63 44.85 -17.71
N ALA A 749 6.30 44.87 -17.81
CA ALA A 749 5.57 44.86 -19.07
C ALA A 749 4.37 45.82 -19.06
N ALA A 750 4.04 46.37 -20.22
CA ALA A 750 2.82 47.15 -20.43
C ALA A 750 1.63 46.21 -20.63
N MET A 751 0.73 46.11 -19.64
CA MET A 751 -0.45 45.24 -19.73
C MET A 751 -1.30 45.53 -20.98
N ALA A 752 -1.42 46.81 -21.35
CA ALA A 752 -2.17 47.22 -22.54
C ALA A 752 -1.61 46.70 -23.88
N SER A 753 -0.31 46.38 -23.99
CA SER A 753 0.24 45.73 -25.20
C SER A 753 -0.03 44.22 -25.19
N LEU A 754 0.26 43.55 -24.07
CA LEU A 754 0.00 42.11 -23.88
C LEU A 754 -1.47 41.73 -24.18
N LEU A 755 -2.42 42.54 -23.73
CA LEU A 755 -3.85 42.33 -24.00
C LEU A 755 -4.20 42.46 -25.48
N ARG A 756 -3.59 43.41 -26.21
CA ARG A 756 -3.80 43.59 -27.66
C ARG A 756 -3.10 42.49 -28.46
N GLU A 757 -1.87 42.14 -28.12
CA GLU A 757 -1.06 41.10 -28.75
C GLU A 757 -1.74 39.72 -28.60
N GLY A 758 -2.09 39.33 -27.37
CA GLY A 758 -2.76 38.06 -27.08
C GLY A 758 -4.15 37.95 -27.72
N ALA A 759 -4.93 39.04 -27.73
CA ALA A 759 -6.24 39.05 -28.37
C ALA A 759 -6.16 38.99 -29.90
N ASN A 760 -5.27 39.77 -30.52
CA ASN A 760 -5.05 39.71 -31.97
C ASN A 760 -4.54 38.33 -32.42
N PHE A 761 -3.67 37.68 -31.62
CA PHE A 761 -3.18 36.34 -31.91
C PHE A 761 -4.29 35.27 -31.86
N VAL A 762 -5.13 35.28 -30.83
CA VAL A 762 -6.16 34.24 -30.62
C VAL A 762 -7.40 34.44 -31.48
N LEU A 763 -7.82 35.68 -31.73
CA LEU A 763 -9.07 35.98 -32.44
C LEU A 763 -8.89 36.20 -33.96
N SER A 764 -7.65 36.15 -34.47
CA SER A 764 -7.35 36.28 -35.90
C SER A 764 -8.08 35.23 -36.74
N GLY A 765 -9.01 35.67 -37.60
CA GLY A 765 -9.84 34.79 -38.44
C GLY A 765 -11.05 34.17 -37.74
N SER A 766 -11.34 34.55 -36.50
CA SER A 766 -12.56 34.12 -35.78
C SER A 766 -13.79 34.94 -36.19
N ASN A 767 -14.98 34.44 -35.85
CA ASN A 767 -16.27 35.14 -35.94
C ASN A 767 -16.59 36.00 -34.70
N VAL A 768 -15.63 36.18 -33.79
CA VAL A 768 -15.80 36.92 -32.53
C VAL A 768 -15.13 38.29 -32.63
N LYS A 769 -15.87 39.34 -32.25
CA LYS A 769 -15.37 40.72 -32.20
C LYS A 769 -14.72 41.02 -30.86
N VAL A 770 -13.69 41.86 -30.84
CA VAL A 770 -13.08 42.35 -29.60
C VAL A 770 -13.19 43.87 -29.49
N HIS A 771 -13.62 44.35 -28.32
CA HIS A 771 -13.62 45.76 -27.94
C HIS A 771 -12.67 45.98 -26.77
N PHE A 772 -11.75 46.94 -26.92
CA PHE A 772 -10.80 47.32 -25.88
C PHE A 772 -11.22 48.61 -25.18
N SER A 773 -11.15 48.63 -23.85
CA SER A 773 -11.22 49.84 -23.03
C SER A 773 -9.97 49.91 -22.15
N LEU A 774 -8.89 50.44 -22.73
CA LEU A 774 -7.55 50.46 -22.13
C LEU A 774 -7.07 51.92 -22.05
N PRO A 775 -7.00 52.53 -20.85
CA PRO A 775 -6.44 53.85 -20.63
C PRO A 775 -4.95 53.93 -21.01
N GLU A 776 -4.46 55.14 -21.31
CA GLU A 776 -3.06 55.39 -21.64
C GLU A 776 -2.17 55.51 -20.39
N ASP A 777 -2.77 55.79 -19.23
CA ASP A 777 -2.17 55.91 -17.90
C ASP A 777 -2.21 54.61 -17.08
N LEU A 778 -2.45 53.46 -17.74
CA LEU A 778 -2.47 52.16 -17.09
C LEU A 778 -1.07 51.79 -16.56
N CYS A 779 -0.98 51.40 -15.28
CA CYS A 779 0.31 51.12 -14.65
C CYS A 779 1.04 49.92 -15.30
N PRO A 780 2.39 49.95 -15.36
CA PRO A 780 3.19 48.76 -15.66
C PRO A 780 2.97 47.65 -14.61
N VAL A 781 3.28 46.41 -14.98
CA VAL A 781 3.21 45.25 -14.07
C VAL A 781 4.45 44.36 -14.19
N GLU A 782 4.84 43.71 -13.08
CA GLU A 782 5.94 42.72 -13.09
C GLU A 782 5.41 41.30 -13.31
N VAL A 783 5.54 40.81 -14.54
CA VAL A 783 4.92 39.56 -14.99
C VAL A 783 5.85 38.70 -15.85
N ASP A 784 5.70 37.38 -15.74
CA ASP A 784 6.19 36.46 -16.75
C ASP A 784 5.30 36.61 -18.00
N VAL A 785 5.86 37.24 -19.04
CA VAL A 785 5.18 37.55 -20.30
C VAL A 785 4.64 36.30 -21.00
N ALA A 786 5.29 35.15 -20.87
CA ALA A 786 4.80 33.90 -21.47
C ALA A 786 3.61 33.34 -20.68
N GLN A 787 3.67 33.37 -19.35
CA GLN A 787 2.55 32.97 -18.50
C GLN A 787 1.35 33.93 -18.62
N MET A 788 1.55 35.23 -18.86
CA MET A 788 0.46 36.18 -19.14
C MET A 788 -0.21 35.94 -20.49
N HIS A 789 0.55 35.71 -21.57
CA HIS A 789 -0.05 35.30 -22.84
C HIS A 789 -0.85 33.99 -22.69
N GLN A 790 -0.38 33.05 -21.86
CA GLN A 790 -1.13 31.84 -21.53
C GLN A 790 -2.44 32.12 -20.76
N VAL A 791 -2.46 33.08 -19.83
CA VAL A 791 -3.70 33.51 -19.13
C VAL A 791 -4.69 34.12 -20.12
N ILE A 792 -4.26 35.10 -20.90
CA ILE A 792 -5.08 35.82 -21.89
C ILE A 792 -5.67 34.82 -22.91
N SER A 793 -4.84 33.91 -23.42
CA SER A 793 -5.26 32.90 -24.39
C SER A 793 -6.31 31.94 -23.82
N ASN A 794 -6.14 31.44 -22.59
CA ASN A 794 -7.13 30.55 -21.96
C ASN A 794 -8.50 31.24 -21.79
N LEU A 795 -8.54 32.51 -21.38
CA LEU A 795 -9.79 33.25 -21.22
C LEU A 795 -10.49 33.49 -22.56
N LEU A 796 -9.74 33.90 -23.60
CA LEU A 796 -10.30 34.17 -24.93
C LEU A 796 -10.76 32.90 -25.65
N ILE A 797 -10.04 31.79 -25.50
CA ILE A 797 -10.48 30.48 -26.03
C ILE A 797 -11.76 30.03 -25.34
N ASN A 798 -11.89 30.23 -24.02
CA ASN A 798 -13.13 29.92 -23.30
C ASN A 798 -14.31 30.78 -23.78
N ALA A 799 -14.11 32.10 -23.93
CA ALA A 799 -15.13 33.03 -24.44
C ALA A 799 -15.60 32.65 -25.85
N MET A 800 -14.66 32.40 -26.78
CA MET A 800 -14.97 31.93 -28.15
C MET A 800 -15.72 30.59 -28.15
N GLN A 801 -15.35 29.65 -27.27
CA GLN A 801 -16.06 28.38 -27.14
C GLN A 801 -17.44 28.50 -26.48
N ALA A 802 -17.72 29.58 -25.76
CA ALA A 802 -19.04 29.91 -25.22
C ALA A 802 -19.92 30.68 -26.22
N MET A 803 -19.34 31.16 -27.33
CA MET A 803 -19.99 31.92 -28.41
C MET A 803 -19.74 31.30 -29.80
N PRO A 804 -20.16 30.04 -30.06
CA PRO A 804 -19.82 29.33 -31.30
C PRO A 804 -20.31 30.00 -32.59
N GLU A 805 -21.49 30.62 -32.55
CA GLU A 805 -22.06 31.39 -33.68
C GLU A 805 -21.40 32.77 -33.88
N GLY A 806 -20.47 33.15 -32.99
CA GLY A 806 -19.87 34.48 -32.91
C GLY A 806 -20.52 35.33 -31.82
N GLY A 807 -19.96 36.51 -31.59
CA GLY A 807 -20.36 37.41 -30.51
C GLY A 807 -19.28 38.45 -30.22
N THR A 808 -19.37 39.10 -29.05
CA THR A 808 -18.45 40.16 -28.63
C THR A 808 -17.70 39.77 -27.35
N VAL A 809 -16.40 40.05 -27.33
CA VAL A 809 -15.59 40.09 -26.10
C VAL A 809 -15.21 41.54 -25.80
N TRP A 810 -15.45 41.99 -24.58
CA TRP A 810 -14.89 43.25 -24.07
C TRP A 810 -13.69 42.94 -23.18
N ILE A 811 -12.61 43.67 -23.40
CA ILE A 811 -11.39 43.64 -22.58
C ILE A 811 -11.16 45.06 -22.05
N SER A 812 -11.42 45.27 -20.76
CA SER A 812 -11.17 46.54 -20.08
C SER A 812 -10.04 46.40 -19.07
N ALA A 813 -9.29 47.47 -18.82
CA ALA A 813 -8.31 47.54 -17.75
C ALA A 813 -8.31 48.91 -17.08
N GLU A 814 -8.02 48.96 -15.79
CA GLU A 814 -8.00 50.19 -14.97
C GLU A 814 -7.05 50.04 -13.77
N ASN A 815 -6.62 51.17 -13.20
CA ASN A 815 -5.81 51.19 -11.98
C ASN A 815 -6.74 51.22 -10.75
N VAL A 816 -6.57 50.30 -9.79
CA VAL A 816 -7.42 50.15 -8.60
C VAL A 816 -6.57 50.13 -7.33
N GLU A 817 -6.99 50.87 -6.31
CA GLU A 817 -6.40 50.78 -4.97
C GLU A 817 -7.16 49.74 -4.13
N VAL A 818 -6.44 48.75 -3.61
CA VAL A 818 -7.00 47.67 -2.80
C VAL A 818 -6.85 48.01 -1.32
N THR A 819 -7.98 48.11 -0.62
CA THR A 819 -8.08 48.37 0.83
C THR A 819 -8.63 47.16 1.58
N GLU A 820 -8.59 47.19 2.92
CA GLU A 820 -9.04 46.11 3.80
C GLU A 820 -10.54 45.77 3.63
N ASP A 821 -11.36 46.77 3.29
CA ASP A 821 -12.82 46.62 3.11
C ASP A 821 -13.22 46.00 1.75
N THR A 822 -12.27 45.78 0.82
CA THR A 822 -12.57 45.27 -0.53
C THR A 822 -12.98 43.78 -0.57
N GLY A 823 -12.78 43.03 0.51
CA GLY A 823 -13.13 41.61 0.59
C GLY A 823 -12.25 40.67 -0.26
N LEU A 824 -11.26 41.20 -0.99
CA LEU A 824 -10.34 40.41 -1.80
C LEU A 824 -9.17 39.86 -0.95
N PRO A 825 -8.68 38.63 -1.21
CA PRO A 825 -7.55 38.03 -0.50
C PRO A 825 -6.19 38.58 -1.00
N LEU A 826 -6.03 39.90 -0.95
CA LEU A 826 -4.89 40.66 -1.47
C LEU A 826 -4.32 41.60 -0.38
N SER A 827 -3.03 41.91 -0.47
CA SER A 827 -2.41 42.92 0.40
C SER A 827 -2.73 44.33 -0.07
N LYS A 828 -2.87 45.28 0.86
CA LYS A 828 -3.09 46.71 0.57
C LYS A 828 -2.07 47.25 -0.45
N GLY A 829 -2.53 48.04 -1.42
CA GLY A 829 -1.69 48.68 -2.43
C GLY A 829 -2.38 48.91 -3.78
N THR A 830 -1.63 49.37 -4.77
CA THR A 830 -2.12 49.65 -6.13
C THR A 830 -2.03 48.40 -7.02
N TYR A 831 -3.11 48.09 -7.73
CA TYR A 831 -3.21 46.98 -8.66
C TYR A 831 -3.72 47.46 -10.02
N VAL A 832 -3.31 46.76 -11.08
CA VAL A 832 -3.98 46.80 -12.38
C VAL A 832 -5.10 45.77 -12.36
N HIS A 833 -6.34 46.24 -12.50
CA HIS A 833 -7.52 45.42 -12.75
C HIS A 833 -7.67 45.20 -14.26
N VAL A 834 -8.04 43.99 -14.67
CA VAL A 834 -8.38 43.65 -16.06
C VAL A 834 -9.63 42.78 -16.05
N ALA A 835 -10.66 43.17 -16.81
CA ALA A 835 -11.89 42.40 -16.96
C ALA A 835 -12.05 41.88 -18.39
N PHE A 836 -12.33 40.58 -18.51
CA PHE A 836 -12.69 39.89 -19.76
C PHE A 836 -14.17 39.53 -19.69
N ARG A 837 -15.00 40.14 -20.53
CA ARG A 837 -16.45 39.88 -20.60
C ARG A 837 -16.84 39.26 -21.94
N ASP A 838 -17.64 38.20 -21.92
CA ASP A 838 -18.26 37.57 -23.09
C ASP A 838 -19.80 37.70 -23.13
N GLU A 839 -20.39 37.39 -24.29
CA GLU A 839 -21.83 37.23 -24.52
C GLU A 839 -22.24 35.74 -24.56
N GLY A 840 -21.46 34.86 -23.94
CA GLY A 840 -21.60 33.41 -24.09
C GLY A 840 -22.76 32.78 -23.33
N THR A 841 -22.81 31.44 -23.36
CA THR A 841 -23.82 30.66 -22.61
C THR A 841 -23.76 30.82 -21.09
N GLY A 842 -22.71 31.43 -20.54
CA GLY A 842 -22.52 31.62 -19.10
C GLY A 842 -22.18 30.32 -18.34
N ILE A 843 -22.07 30.44 -17.02
CA ILE A 843 -21.69 29.37 -16.11
C ILE A 843 -22.76 29.26 -15.01
N LYS A 844 -23.17 28.02 -14.68
CA LYS A 844 -24.11 27.76 -13.60
C LYS A 844 -23.51 28.06 -12.23
N ALA A 845 -24.32 28.59 -11.32
CA ALA A 845 -23.91 28.90 -9.95
C ALA A 845 -23.30 27.68 -9.22
N GLU A 846 -23.87 26.49 -9.42
CA GLU A 846 -23.36 25.21 -8.87
C GLU A 846 -21.94 24.82 -9.32
N TYR A 847 -21.37 25.51 -10.31
CA TYR A 847 -20.03 25.25 -10.84
C TYR A 847 -19.01 26.34 -10.52
N LEU A 848 -19.42 27.54 -10.07
CA LEU A 848 -18.52 28.69 -9.89
C LEU A 848 -17.37 28.41 -8.91
N ASP A 849 -17.66 27.75 -7.78
CA ASP A 849 -16.65 27.33 -6.80
C ASP A 849 -15.64 26.31 -7.35
N ARG A 850 -15.94 25.70 -8.51
CA ARG A 850 -15.24 24.54 -9.08
C ARG A 850 -14.60 24.80 -10.44
N ILE A 851 -14.87 25.92 -11.11
CA ILE A 851 -14.29 26.16 -12.46
C ILE A 851 -12.76 26.34 -12.44
N PHE A 852 -12.17 26.59 -11.27
CA PHE A 852 -10.71 26.65 -11.08
C PHE A 852 -10.10 25.30 -10.63
N ASP A 853 -10.91 24.25 -10.41
CA ASP A 853 -10.41 22.89 -10.17
C ASP A 853 -9.81 22.29 -11.47
N PRO A 854 -8.61 21.67 -11.43
CA PRO A 854 -8.06 20.97 -12.58
C PRO A 854 -8.99 19.86 -13.11
N TYR A 855 -9.20 19.82 -14.43
CA TYR A 855 -10.13 18.95 -15.15
C TYR A 855 -11.62 19.20 -14.89
N PHE A 856 -11.99 20.29 -14.21
CA PHE A 856 -13.38 20.70 -14.22
C PHE A 856 -13.78 21.17 -15.62
N THR A 857 -14.78 20.52 -16.20
CA THR A 857 -15.33 20.87 -17.52
C THR A 857 -16.82 20.52 -17.56
N THR A 858 -17.61 21.40 -18.16
CA THR A 858 -19.04 21.22 -18.45
C THR A 858 -19.29 20.70 -19.86
N LYS A 859 -18.22 20.46 -20.64
CA LYS A 859 -18.25 20.03 -22.04
C LYS A 859 -18.17 18.50 -22.12
N ASP A 860 -18.91 17.93 -23.06
CA ASP A 860 -19.11 16.48 -23.15
C ASP A 860 -17.78 15.71 -23.32
N ARG A 861 -17.56 14.68 -22.50
CA ARG A 861 -16.27 13.95 -22.41
C ARG A 861 -15.92 13.16 -23.68
N ASN A 862 -16.90 12.97 -24.56
CA ASN A 862 -16.74 12.35 -25.88
C ASN A 862 -16.41 13.37 -26.99
N SER A 863 -16.21 14.64 -26.65
CA SER A 863 -15.86 15.71 -27.60
C SER A 863 -14.48 16.30 -27.28
N GLU A 864 -13.65 16.50 -28.31
CA GLU A 864 -12.23 16.92 -28.18
C GLU A 864 -12.04 18.39 -27.74
N LYS A 865 -13.02 19.00 -27.06
CA LYS A 865 -13.18 20.47 -26.95
C LYS A 865 -13.02 21.06 -25.54
N GLY A 866 -12.46 20.33 -24.57
CA GLY A 866 -12.13 20.92 -23.28
C GLY A 866 -11.45 20.00 -22.26
N THR A 867 -10.14 20.19 -22.06
CA THR A 867 -9.34 19.46 -21.06
C THR A 867 -9.61 19.86 -19.61
N GLY A 868 -10.35 20.95 -19.36
CA GLY A 868 -10.61 21.48 -18.02
C GLY A 868 -9.37 22.02 -17.28
N LEU A 869 -8.24 22.21 -17.97
CA LEU A 869 -7.00 22.73 -17.36
C LEU A 869 -6.86 24.26 -17.43
N GLY A 870 -7.51 24.92 -18.39
CA GLY A 870 -7.23 26.32 -18.72
C GLY A 870 -7.46 27.30 -17.57
N LEU A 871 -8.60 27.21 -16.88
CA LEU A 871 -8.92 28.11 -15.75
C LEU A 871 -8.10 27.77 -14.49
N ALA A 872 -7.79 26.49 -14.25
CA ALA A 872 -6.85 26.09 -13.19
C ALA A 872 -5.44 26.66 -13.42
N ILE A 873 -4.98 26.71 -14.69
CA ILE A 873 -3.76 27.41 -15.07
C ILE A 873 -3.88 28.90 -14.76
N VAL A 874 -4.97 29.58 -15.17
CA VAL A 874 -5.21 31.00 -14.87
C VAL A 874 -5.09 31.29 -13.36
N TYR A 875 -5.82 30.56 -12.52
CA TYR A 875 -5.74 30.70 -11.06
C TYR A 875 -4.31 30.51 -10.53
N SER A 876 -3.60 29.47 -11.01
CA SER A 876 -2.23 29.19 -10.57
C SER A 876 -1.22 30.26 -10.97
N VAL A 877 -1.37 30.84 -12.18
CA VAL A 877 -0.49 31.88 -12.70
C VAL A 877 -0.72 33.18 -11.95
N MET A 878 -1.97 33.62 -11.82
CA MET A 878 -2.31 34.86 -11.11
C MET A 878 -1.78 34.84 -9.68
N LYS A 879 -2.01 33.74 -8.95
CA LYS A 879 -1.54 33.58 -7.58
C LYS A 879 0.00 33.58 -7.45
N ARG A 880 0.73 33.02 -8.43
CA ARG A 880 2.21 33.10 -8.47
C ARG A 880 2.74 34.51 -8.76
N HIS A 881 1.93 35.40 -9.35
CA HIS A 881 2.34 36.77 -9.63
C HIS A 881 2.07 37.75 -8.48
N GLY A 882 1.42 37.30 -7.40
CA GLY A 882 0.91 38.16 -6.32
C GLY A 882 -0.48 38.75 -6.61
N GLY A 883 -1.17 38.19 -7.61
CA GLY A 883 -2.49 38.63 -8.06
C GLY A 883 -3.63 37.70 -7.68
N CYS A 884 -4.85 38.14 -7.94
CA CYS A 884 -6.10 37.39 -7.73
C CYS A 884 -6.88 37.26 -9.04
N VAL A 885 -7.71 36.21 -9.14
CA VAL A 885 -8.76 36.09 -10.17
C VAL A 885 -10.10 35.85 -9.48
N THR A 886 -11.13 36.57 -9.93
CA THR A 886 -12.54 36.34 -9.57
C THR A 886 -13.39 36.21 -10.83
N VAL A 887 -14.64 35.80 -10.67
CA VAL A 887 -15.55 35.48 -11.78
C VAL A 887 -16.98 35.87 -11.40
N GLU A 888 -17.67 36.49 -12.35
CA GLU A 888 -19.12 36.73 -12.30
C GLU A 888 -19.75 36.08 -13.53
N SER A 889 -20.83 35.33 -13.38
CA SER A 889 -21.49 34.68 -14.52
C SER A 889 -22.96 34.42 -14.24
N GLN A 890 -23.77 34.45 -15.30
CA GLN A 890 -25.14 34.00 -15.25
C GLN A 890 -25.46 33.18 -16.50
N GLU A 891 -26.00 31.98 -16.30
CA GLU A 891 -26.44 31.10 -17.39
C GLU A 891 -27.39 31.85 -18.35
N GLY A 892 -27.06 31.82 -19.64
CA GLY A 892 -27.77 32.54 -20.70
C GLY A 892 -27.44 34.04 -20.85
N LYS A 893 -26.43 34.58 -20.15
CA LYS A 893 -26.06 36.02 -20.23
C LYS A 893 -24.55 36.32 -20.34
N GLY A 894 -23.71 35.30 -20.50
CA GLY A 894 -22.26 35.44 -20.56
C GLY A 894 -21.56 35.45 -19.20
N THR A 895 -20.23 35.62 -19.27
CA THR A 895 -19.32 35.58 -18.13
C THR A 895 -18.41 36.81 -18.11
N VAL A 896 -18.00 37.22 -16.91
CA VAL A 896 -16.92 38.19 -16.67
C VAL A 896 -15.85 37.53 -15.80
N PHE A 897 -14.60 37.53 -16.27
CA PHE A 897 -13.43 37.17 -15.46
C PHE A 897 -12.65 38.43 -15.10
N HIS A 898 -12.38 38.62 -13.82
CA HIS A 898 -11.63 39.76 -13.28
C HIS A 898 -10.25 39.31 -12.83
N LEU A 899 -9.22 39.98 -13.29
CA LEU A 899 -7.82 39.75 -12.95
C LEU A 899 -7.29 40.97 -12.20
N TYR A 900 -6.57 40.74 -11.09
CA TYR A 900 -5.91 41.78 -10.31
C TYR A 900 -4.42 41.47 -10.25
N LEU A 901 -3.55 42.38 -10.68
CA LEU A 901 -2.08 42.24 -10.67
C LEU A 901 -1.43 43.43 -9.96
N PRO A 902 -0.41 43.23 -9.10
CA PRO A 902 0.29 44.35 -8.48
C PRO A 902 0.88 45.30 -9.54
N ALA A 903 0.67 46.60 -9.36
CA ALA A 903 1.30 47.64 -10.18
C ALA A 903 2.82 47.70 -9.94
N SER A 904 3.55 48.29 -10.87
CA SER A 904 5.01 48.45 -10.83
C SER A 904 5.40 49.84 -11.32
N ASP A 905 6.29 50.51 -10.58
CA ASP A 905 6.82 51.84 -10.93
C ASP A 905 7.91 51.81 -12.02
N ALA A 906 8.27 50.61 -12.51
CA ALA A 906 9.32 50.43 -13.52
C ALA A 906 8.82 50.67 -14.95
N VAL A 907 9.69 51.21 -15.82
CA VAL A 907 9.35 51.52 -17.22
C VAL A 907 9.53 50.29 -18.12
N PRO A 908 8.51 49.86 -18.89
CA PRO A 908 8.61 48.70 -19.78
C PRO A 908 9.38 49.01 -21.08
N PRO A 909 10.20 48.07 -21.61
CA PRO A 909 10.94 48.27 -22.85
C PRO A 909 10.05 48.15 -24.10
N SER A 910 10.27 49.02 -25.09
CA SER A 910 9.53 49.02 -26.36
C SER A 910 10.15 48.06 -27.39
N ALA A 911 9.30 47.38 -28.17
CA ALA A 911 9.71 46.47 -29.23
C ALA A 911 9.05 46.81 -30.57
N LYS A 912 9.80 46.68 -31.67
CA LYS A 912 9.31 46.74 -33.06
C LYS A 912 9.66 45.43 -33.76
N HIS A 913 8.78 44.98 -34.66
CA HIS A 913 8.99 43.79 -35.49
C HIS A 913 9.00 44.16 -36.97
N ASP A 914 10.15 43.94 -37.62
CA ASP A 914 10.28 43.89 -39.08
C ASP A 914 10.42 42.44 -39.54
N SER A 915 10.08 42.17 -40.80
CA SER A 915 10.26 40.85 -41.42
C SER A 915 10.78 40.99 -42.86
N THR A 916 11.67 40.08 -43.27
CA THR A 916 12.34 40.11 -44.58
C THR A 916 12.47 38.69 -45.16
N PRO A 917 12.54 38.52 -46.49
CA PRO A 917 12.58 37.20 -47.13
C PRO A 917 13.92 36.46 -46.93
N LEU A 918 13.88 35.12 -46.93
CA LEU A 918 15.06 34.28 -46.82
C LEU A 918 15.89 34.28 -48.12
N GLN A 919 17.18 34.60 -48.02
CA GLN A 919 18.18 34.28 -49.06
C GLN A 919 18.87 32.94 -48.76
N THR A 920 19.24 32.20 -49.82
CA THR A 920 20.17 31.08 -49.77
C THR A 920 21.57 31.56 -49.39
N ALA A 921 22.31 30.75 -48.64
CA ALA A 921 23.61 31.11 -48.08
C ALA A 921 24.64 30.00 -48.31
N GLN A 922 25.92 30.31 -48.08
CA GLN A 922 27.04 29.37 -48.14
C GLN A 922 27.84 29.45 -46.84
N GLY A 923 28.39 28.32 -46.39
CA GLY A 923 29.25 28.23 -45.21
C GLY A 923 29.28 26.82 -44.61
N ARG A 924 30.31 26.51 -43.81
CA ARG A 924 30.42 25.21 -43.11
C ARG A 924 29.75 25.29 -41.73
N ILE A 925 28.93 24.31 -41.36
CA ILE A 925 28.20 24.30 -40.08
C ILE A 925 28.43 22.96 -39.37
N LEU A 926 28.84 22.97 -38.10
CA LEU A 926 28.99 21.76 -37.29
C LEU A 926 27.78 21.58 -36.39
N VAL A 927 27.24 20.35 -36.26
CA VAL A 927 26.06 20.04 -35.44
C VAL A 927 26.38 18.94 -34.44
N MET A 928 26.24 19.20 -33.15
CA MET A 928 26.38 18.24 -32.07
C MET A 928 24.99 17.93 -31.46
N ASP A 929 24.58 16.66 -31.51
CA ASP A 929 23.31 16.17 -30.98
C ASP A 929 23.46 14.67 -30.67
N ASP A 930 22.94 14.15 -29.54
CA ASP A 930 23.11 12.73 -29.21
C ASP A 930 22.14 11.81 -29.99
N GLU A 931 21.00 12.34 -30.45
CA GLU A 931 20.00 11.61 -31.23
C GLU A 931 20.33 11.59 -32.74
N GLU A 932 20.50 10.38 -33.30
CA GLU A 932 20.89 10.21 -34.71
C GLU A 932 19.84 10.72 -35.70
N SER A 933 18.55 10.59 -35.36
CA SER A 933 17.41 11.13 -36.10
C SER A 933 17.57 12.65 -36.32
N VAL A 934 17.89 13.39 -35.25
CA VAL A 934 18.04 14.85 -35.26
C VAL A 934 19.29 15.25 -36.02
N ARG A 935 20.42 14.55 -35.84
CA ARG A 935 21.64 14.77 -36.65
C ARG A 935 21.35 14.64 -38.15
N ASN A 936 20.63 13.59 -38.55
CA ASN A 936 20.27 13.35 -39.96
C ASN A 936 19.34 14.44 -40.51
N ILE A 937 18.26 14.77 -39.80
CA ILE A 937 17.27 15.79 -40.22
C ILE A 937 17.91 17.18 -40.31
N VAL A 938 18.70 17.59 -39.32
CA VAL A 938 19.36 18.93 -39.35
C VAL A 938 20.42 19.00 -40.45
N ARG A 939 21.16 17.92 -40.73
CA ARG A 939 22.06 17.82 -41.89
C ARG A 939 21.31 18.04 -43.20
N GLU A 940 20.15 17.41 -43.38
CA GLU A 940 19.32 17.57 -44.59
C GLU A 940 18.76 19.01 -44.72
N MET A 941 18.25 19.60 -43.63
CA MET A 941 17.83 21.01 -43.61
C MET A 941 18.97 21.98 -43.96
N LEU A 942 20.16 21.78 -43.40
CA LEU A 942 21.35 22.61 -43.68
C LEU A 942 21.79 22.50 -45.14
N THR A 943 21.80 21.28 -45.68
CA THR A 943 22.14 21.01 -47.09
C THR A 943 21.14 21.72 -48.02
N HIS A 944 19.84 21.65 -47.72
CA HIS A 944 18.79 22.32 -48.49
C HIS A 944 18.89 23.85 -48.45
N LEU A 945 19.42 24.42 -47.35
CA LEU A 945 19.66 25.86 -47.21
C LEU A 945 20.96 26.36 -47.87
N GLY A 946 21.80 25.46 -48.41
CA GLY A 946 23.06 25.77 -49.10
C GLY A 946 24.33 25.68 -48.25
N TYR A 947 24.24 25.24 -47.00
CA TYR A 947 25.39 25.06 -46.11
C TYR A 947 26.08 23.69 -46.33
N GLU A 948 27.33 23.58 -45.88
CA GLU A 948 28.09 22.32 -45.78
C GLU A 948 28.04 21.80 -44.33
N PRO A 949 27.15 20.84 -44.00
CA PRO A 949 26.99 20.32 -42.64
C PRO A 949 27.96 19.19 -42.28
N ASP A 950 28.69 19.35 -41.18
CA ASP A 950 29.29 18.24 -40.43
C ASP A 950 28.45 17.93 -39.18
N VAL A 951 28.48 16.68 -38.73
CA VAL A 951 27.74 16.22 -37.53
C VAL A 951 28.64 15.53 -36.53
N ALA A 952 28.28 15.57 -35.24
CA ALA A 952 28.96 14.92 -34.12
C ALA A 952 27.93 14.41 -33.09
N GLN A 953 28.22 13.29 -32.43
CA GLN A 953 27.37 12.69 -31.40
C GLN A 953 27.60 13.27 -30.00
N GLU A 954 28.80 13.77 -29.71
CA GLU A 954 29.20 14.31 -28.40
C GLU A 954 30.18 15.48 -28.52
N GLY A 955 30.30 16.27 -27.45
CA GLY A 955 31.18 17.44 -27.42
C GLY A 955 32.65 17.13 -27.71
N LEU A 956 33.17 15.98 -27.26
CA LEU A 956 34.56 15.59 -27.52
C LEU A 956 34.80 15.25 -29.01
N GLU A 957 33.81 14.72 -29.72
CA GLU A 957 33.88 14.55 -31.18
C GLU A 957 33.76 15.90 -31.90
N ALA A 958 32.85 16.77 -31.46
CA ALA A 958 32.67 18.11 -32.01
C ALA A 958 33.97 18.93 -31.92
N ILE A 959 34.63 18.92 -30.75
CA ILE A 959 35.93 19.60 -30.52
C ILE A 959 37.00 19.05 -31.46
N LYS A 960 37.13 17.72 -31.61
CA LYS A 960 38.11 17.11 -32.52
C LYS A 960 37.89 17.50 -33.98
N LYS A 961 36.63 17.58 -34.42
CA LYS A 961 36.29 18.04 -35.78
C LYS A 961 36.58 19.53 -35.98
N TYR A 962 36.30 20.35 -34.98
CA TYR A 962 36.63 21.79 -35.00
C TYR A 962 38.15 22.03 -35.06
N GLU A 963 38.92 21.35 -34.21
CA GLU A 963 40.39 21.41 -34.19
C GLU A 963 41.01 20.95 -35.53
N ALA A 964 40.47 19.88 -36.12
CA ALA A 964 40.90 19.41 -37.44
C ALA A 964 40.54 20.40 -38.57
N ALA A 965 39.36 21.04 -38.50
CA ALA A 965 38.92 22.04 -39.48
C ALA A 965 39.77 23.33 -39.43
N LEU A 966 40.16 23.78 -38.24
CA LEU A 966 41.13 24.88 -38.06
C LEU A 966 42.49 24.53 -38.67
N LYS A 967 43.02 23.33 -38.38
CA LYS A 967 44.30 22.82 -38.92
C LYS A 967 44.30 22.60 -40.44
N GLN A 968 43.13 22.60 -41.07
CA GLN A 968 42.95 22.48 -42.53
C GLN A 968 42.55 23.81 -43.20
N GLU A 969 42.57 24.94 -42.46
CA GLU A 969 42.16 26.26 -42.94
C GLU A 969 40.71 26.30 -43.49
N ARG A 970 39.82 25.42 -42.99
CA ARG A 970 38.40 25.32 -43.39
C ARG A 970 37.44 25.43 -42.18
N PRO A 971 37.47 26.54 -41.42
CA PRO A 971 36.71 26.71 -40.17
C PRO A 971 35.18 26.67 -40.36
N TYR A 972 34.48 26.32 -39.27
CA TYR A 972 33.02 26.33 -39.21
C TYR A 972 32.50 27.74 -38.93
N HIS A 973 31.54 28.18 -39.75
CA HIS A 973 30.93 29.51 -39.69
C HIS A 973 29.90 29.64 -38.54
N ALA A 974 29.37 28.51 -38.07
CA ALA A 974 28.66 28.39 -36.81
C ALA A 974 28.70 26.92 -36.32
N VAL A 975 28.44 26.73 -35.02
CA VAL A 975 28.28 25.40 -34.40
C VAL A 975 26.93 25.33 -33.72
N ILE A 976 26.11 24.32 -34.00
CA ILE A 976 24.87 24.03 -33.29
C ILE A 976 25.17 22.97 -32.23
N LEU A 977 24.92 23.27 -30.95
CA LEU A 977 25.24 22.40 -29.83
C LEU A 977 24.00 22.07 -29.01
N ASP A 978 23.62 20.79 -28.91
CA ASP A 978 22.52 20.38 -28.03
C ASP A 978 22.88 20.48 -26.55
N LEU A 979 21.96 21.02 -25.76
CA LEU A 979 22.19 21.42 -24.37
C LEU A 979 22.56 20.23 -23.47
N THR A 980 21.97 19.06 -23.68
CA THR A 980 22.08 17.89 -22.80
C THR A 980 22.40 16.60 -23.56
N VAL A 981 23.68 16.22 -23.61
CA VAL A 981 24.16 14.95 -24.17
C VAL A 981 24.18 13.87 -23.09
N ARG A 982 23.57 12.70 -23.32
CA ARG A 982 23.52 11.62 -22.32
C ARG A 982 24.87 10.92 -22.14
N GLY A 983 25.48 11.12 -20.98
CA GLY A 983 26.74 10.44 -20.60
C GLY A 983 27.99 11.00 -21.28
N GLY A 984 27.87 12.12 -21.98
CA GLY A 984 28.96 12.80 -22.68
C GLY A 984 28.96 14.31 -22.40
N MET A 985 29.88 15.01 -23.08
CA MET A 985 30.10 16.45 -22.91
C MET A 985 28.96 17.28 -23.53
N GLY A 986 28.24 18.06 -22.72
CA GLY A 986 27.11 18.90 -23.15
C GLY A 986 27.53 20.25 -23.75
N ALA A 987 26.56 21.03 -24.25
CA ALA A 987 26.84 22.27 -25.01
C ALA A 987 27.76 23.26 -24.29
N ARG A 988 27.58 23.48 -22.98
CA ARG A 988 28.36 24.46 -22.22
C ARG A 988 29.85 24.10 -22.14
N GLU A 989 30.16 22.90 -21.65
CA GLU A 989 31.54 22.39 -21.56
C GLU A 989 32.20 22.28 -22.94
N THR A 990 31.40 21.99 -23.97
CA THR A 990 31.86 21.99 -25.37
C THR A 990 32.24 23.40 -25.81
N LEU A 991 31.38 24.40 -25.55
CA LEU A 991 31.63 25.79 -25.91
C LEU A 991 32.84 26.38 -25.17
N GLU A 992 32.94 26.16 -23.84
CA GLU A 992 34.08 26.63 -23.04
C GLU A 992 35.42 26.10 -23.60
N LYS A 993 35.45 24.89 -24.15
CA LYS A 993 36.63 24.34 -24.82
C LYS A 993 36.82 24.84 -26.25
N LEU A 994 35.75 25.01 -27.02
CA LEU A 994 35.84 25.61 -28.36
C LEU A 994 36.36 27.05 -28.30
N GLN A 995 35.95 27.84 -27.31
CA GLN A 995 36.45 29.20 -27.07
C GLN A 995 37.95 29.27 -26.73
N THR A 996 38.54 28.20 -26.18
CA THR A 996 40.00 28.11 -25.99
C THR A 996 40.78 27.72 -27.25
N LEU A 997 40.10 27.26 -28.30
CA LEU A 997 40.68 26.95 -29.62
C LEU A 997 40.44 28.08 -30.63
N ASP A 998 39.26 28.69 -30.59
CA ASP A 998 38.84 29.83 -31.42
C ASP A 998 37.95 30.77 -30.59
N PRO A 999 38.47 31.94 -30.16
CA PRO A 999 37.70 32.93 -29.42
C PRO A 999 36.51 33.54 -30.18
N GLU A 1000 36.45 33.41 -31.51
CA GLU A 1000 35.35 33.93 -32.35
C GLU A 1000 34.25 32.88 -32.63
N VAL A 1001 34.32 31.69 -32.01
CA VAL A 1001 33.40 30.57 -32.30
C VAL A 1001 31.92 30.92 -32.13
N LYS A 1002 31.20 30.95 -33.27
CA LYS A 1002 29.78 31.29 -33.36
C LYS A 1002 28.87 30.10 -32.96
N ALA A 1003 28.76 29.82 -31.66
CA ALA A 1003 27.91 28.74 -31.15
C ALA A 1003 26.43 29.12 -31.02
N ILE A 1004 25.55 28.17 -31.31
CA ILE A 1004 24.09 28.24 -31.21
C ILE A 1004 23.65 27.09 -30.30
N VAL A 1005 22.99 27.38 -29.18
CA VAL A 1005 22.45 26.31 -28.32
C VAL A 1005 21.13 25.78 -28.89
N SER A 1006 21.02 24.46 -29.00
CA SER A 1006 19.78 23.73 -29.28
C SER A 1006 19.24 23.17 -27.96
N SER A 1007 17.93 23.22 -27.74
CA SER A 1007 17.32 22.61 -26.54
C SER A 1007 15.85 22.27 -26.76
N GLY A 1008 15.37 21.19 -26.14
CA GLY A 1008 13.94 20.89 -26.04
C GLY A 1008 13.19 21.74 -24.99
N TYR A 1009 13.91 22.51 -24.17
CA TYR A 1009 13.36 23.25 -23.03
C TYR A 1009 13.56 24.76 -23.19
N VAL A 1010 12.46 25.51 -23.19
CA VAL A 1010 12.45 26.98 -23.31
C VAL A 1010 12.85 27.68 -21.99
N GLN A 1011 12.81 26.95 -20.87
CA GLN A 1011 12.92 27.50 -19.50
C GLN A 1011 14.27 27.27 -18.82
N ASP A 1012 15.26 26.66 -19.49
CA ASP A 1012 16.58 26.51 -18.88
C ASP A 1012 17.29 27.87 -18.82
N GLU A 1013 18.08 28.08 -17.76
CA GLU A 1013 18.76 29.37 -17.53
C GLU A 1013 19.74 29.70 -18.67
N ILE A 1014 20.43 28.68 -19.21
CA ILE A 1014 21.33 28.80 -20.36
C ILE A 1014 20.58 29.21 -21.64
N VAL A 1015 19.30 28.88 -21.80
CA VAL A 1015 18.48 29.32 -22.93
C VAL A 1015 18.07 30.79 -22.78
N ASN A 1016 17.66 31.20 -21.58
CA ASN A 1016 17.22 32.57 -21.30
C ASN A 1016 18.38 33.58 -21.22
N ARG A 1017 19.55 33.14 -20.75
CA ARG A 1017 20.78 33.95 -20.57
C ARG A 1017 21.89 33.54 -21.54
N HIS A 1018 21.54 32.99 -22.71
CA HIS A 1018 22.49 32.38 -23.66
C HIS A 1018 23.70 33.25 -24.02
N ALA A 1019 23.50 34.56 -24.15
CA ALA A 1019 24.58 35.52 -24.44
C ALA A 1019 25.60 35.67 -23.28
N GLU A 1020 25.19 35.49 -22.03
CA GLU A 1020 26.09 35.51 -20.86
C GLU A 1020 26.94 34.23 -20.78
N PHE A 1021 26.41 33.11 -21.27
CA PHE A 1021 27.13 31.85 -21.45
C PHE A 1021 27.90 31.76 -22.78
N GLY A 1022 28.04 32.88 -23.51
CA GLY A 1022 28.85 32.97 -24.74
C GLY A 1022 28.21 32.41 -26.02
N PHE A 1023 26.94 31.98 -25.99
CA PHE A 1023 26.23 31.52 -27.20
C PHE A 1023 25.69 32.72 -28.01
N ALA A 1024 25.91 32.69 -29.32
CA ALA A 1024 25.47 33.73 -30.25
C ALA A 1024 23.95 33.70 -30.52
N ALA A 1025 23.30 32.55 -30.33
CA ALA A 1025 21.85 32.38 -30.45
C ALA A 1025 21.35 31.10 -29.74
N VAL A 1026 20.03 30.95 -29.67
CA VAL A 1026 19.32 29.73 -29.27
C VAL A 1026 18.28 29.32 -30.32
N ILE A 1027 18.05 28.02 -30.48
CA ILE A 1027 16.96 27.41 -31.24
C ILE A 1027 16.26 26.32 -30.40
N THR A 1028 14.93 26.23 -30.47
CA THR A 1028 14.14 25.33 -29.59
C THR A 1028 13.54 24.15 -30.36
N LYS A 1029 13.94 22.92 -29.98
CA LYS A 1029 13.42 21.67 -30.57
C LYS A 1029 11.91 21.51 -30.24
N PRO A 1030 11.08 20.93 -31.14
CA PRO A 1030 11.28 20.89 -32.59
C PRO A 1030 11.15 22.28 -33.22
N PHE A 1031 11.91 22.53 -34.29
CA PHE A 1031 11.94 23.77 -35.07
C PHE A 1031 11.78 23.49 -36.57
N THR A 1032 11.32 24.48 -37.34
CA THR A 1032 11.17 24.38 -38.80
C THR A 1032 12.43 24.81 -39.53
N ILE A 1033 12.59 24.39 -40.80
CA ILE A 1033 13.70 24.82 -41.66
C ILE A 1033 13.76 26.35 -41.82
N ARG A 1034 12.61 27.02 -41.89
CA ARG A 1034 12.51 28.49 -41.84
C ARG A 1034 13.16 29.06 -40.57
N LYS A 1035 12.88 28.49 -39.39
CA LYS A 1035 13.41 29.03 -38.14
C LYS A 1035 14.91 28.76 -37.97
N LEU A 1036 15.40 27.65 -38.50
CA LEU A 1036 16.82 27.37 -38.64
C LEU A 1036 17.50 28.42 -39.53
N ALA A 1037 16.93 28.71 -40.71
CA ALA A 1037 17.45 29.69 -41.65
C ALA A 1037 17.51 31.12 -41.07
N GLU A 1038 16.42 31.59 -40.46
CA GLU A 1038 16.36 32.89 -39.74
C GLU A 1038 17.44 32.99 -38.65
N THR A 1039 17.68 31.89 -37.93
CA THR A 1039 18.67 31.85 -36.83
C THR A 1039 20.10 31.84 -37.37
N LEU A 1040 20.38 31.08 -38.42
CA LEU A 1040 21.69 31.02 -39.07
C LEU A 1040 22.06 32.34 -39.76
N GLN A 1041 21.16 32.94 -40.53
CA GLN A 1041 21.41 34.24 -41.17
C GLN A 1041 21.80 35.31 -40.12
N ARG A 1042 21.09 35.36 -38.98
CA ARG A 1042 21.35 36.27 -37.86
C ARG A 1042 22.71 36.07 -37.19
N VAL A 1043 23.31 34.88 -37.29
CA VAL A 1043 24.60 34.53 -36.64
C VAL A 1043 25.76 34.59 -37.64
N VAL A 1044 25.61 33.94 -38.80
CA VAL A 1044 26.63 33.84 -39.84
C VAL A 1044 26.87 35.19 -40.50
N HIS A 1045 25.82 35.88 -40.96
CA HIS A 1045 25.95 37.13 -41.74
C HIS A 1045 26.01 38.42 -40.90
N LYS A 1046 26.08 38.32 -39.57
CA LYS A 1046 26.28 39.47 -38.70
C LYS A 1046 27.70 40.01 -38.85
N LYS A 1047 27.87 41.13 -39.55
CA LYS A 1047 29.10 41.94 -39.53
C LYS A 1047 29.08 42.91 -38.34
N ASP A 1048 30.21 42.95 -37.63
CA ASP A 1048 30.78 44.04 -36.83
C ASP A 1048 29.83 45.10 -36.24
N GLN A 1049 29.40 44.93 -34.98
CA GLN A 1049 28.85 46.03 -34.14
C GLN A 1049 29.21 45.91 -32.64
N ARG A 1050 30.46 46.29 -32.31
CA ARG A 1050 30.95 46.95 -31.08
C ARG A 1050 32.02 47.95 -31.60
N ARG A 1051 32.23 49.21 -31.14
CA ARG A 1051 32.29 49.77 -29.77
C ARG A 1051 32.39 51.35 -29.84
N CYS A 1052 31.51 52.19 -29.20
CA CYS A 1052 31.55 53.71 -29.05
C CYS A 1052 31.13 54.48 -27.65
N VAL A 1053 32.05 54.85 -26.66
CA VAL A 1053 32.36 55.70 -25.40
C VAL A 1053 33.28 57.20 -25.58
N ARG A 1054 33.06 58.78 -25.50
CA ARG A 1054 33.74 60.52 -25.11
C ARG A 1054 33.02 62.07 -25.29
N ARG A 1055 32.70 62.94 -24.27
CA ARG A 1055 31.65 64.06 -24.25
C ARG A 1055 31.75 65.43 -25.08
N ASN A 1056 32.11 66.60 -24.50
CA ASN A 1056 31.83 68.05 -24.83
C ASN A 1056 32.48 68.78 -26.03
N VAL A 1057 32.06 70.05 -26.17
CA VAL A 1057 32.62 71.22 -26.92
C VAL A 1057 32.02 71.47 -28.32
N GLN A 1058 31.93 72.74 -28.71
CA GLN A 1058 31.48 73.17 -30.05
C GLN A 1058 32.53 72.82 -31.12
N HIS A 1059 32.39 71.63 -31.69
CA HIS A 1059 33.22 71.17 -32.81
C HIS A 1059 32.68 71.67 -34.16
N SER A 1060 33.58 71.77 -35.15
CA SER A 1060 33.17 71.83 -36.56
C SER A 1060 32.83 70.41 -37.01
N VAL A 1061 31.66 70.22 -37.61
CA VAL A 1061 31.09 68.89 -37.84
C VAL A 1061 30.73 68.71 -39.31
N THR A 1062 31.29 67.71 -39.99
CA THR A 1062 31.02 67.45 -41.42
C THR A 1062 29.99 66.36 -41.58
N VAL A 1063 28.94 66.63 -42.35
CA VAL A 1063 27.72 65.85 -42.47
C VAL A 1063 27.59 65.30 -43.90
N GLU A 1064 27.79 63.99 -44.07
CA GLU A 1064 27.79 63.30 -45.36
C GLU A 1064 26.48 62.54 -45.61
N LEU A 1065 25.80 62.91 -46.70
CA LEU A 1065 24.74 62.17 -47.38
C LEU A 1065 25.35 61.26 -48.46
N ALA A 1066 24.56 60.33 -49.01
CA ALA A 1066 25.05 59.35 -50.00
C ALA A 1066 25.65 59.99 -51.27
N ASP A 1067 25.09 61.13 -51.70
CA ASP A 1067 25.41 61.77 -52.97
C ASP A 1067 26.13 63.14 -52.80
N ALA A 1068 26.25 63.64 -51.57
CA ALA A 1068 26.80 64.97 -51.26
C ALA A 1068 27.25 65.13 -49.80
N SER A 1069 28.24 66.00 -49.55
CA SER A 1069 28.74 66.34 -48.20
C SER A 1069 28.57 67.83 -47.90
N PHE A 1070 28.23 68.18 -46.66
CA PHE A 1070 28.17 69.57 -46.20
C PHE A 1070 28.82 69.76 -44.82
N LEU A 1071 29.22 70.99 -44.52
CA LEU A 1071 29.92 71.35 -43.28
C LEU A 1071 29.00 72.19 -42.38
N ALA A 1072 28.95 71.86 -41.10
CA ALA A 1072 28.01 72.42 -40.14
C ALA A 1072 28.66 72.71 -38.79
N LYS A 1073 27.96 73.47 -37.94
CA LYS A 1073 28.36 73.77 -36.56
C LYS A 1073 27.37 73.14 -35.59
N THR A 1074 27.86 72.55 -34.51
CA THR A 1074 27.00 72.02 -33.45
C THR A 1074 26.80 73.04 -32.33
N LEU A 1075 25.55 73.19 -31.89
CA LEU A 1075 25.15 74.10 -30.82
C LEU A 1075 25.09 73.41 -29.46
N ASN A 1076 24.85 72.10 -29.43
CA ASN A 1076 24.76 71.30 -28.21
C ASN A 1076 24.99 69.82 -28.57
N LEU A 1077 25.77 69.09 -27.77
CA LEU A 1077 26.22 67.71 -28.05
C LEU A 1077 25.98 66.83 -26.81
N SER A 1078 25.35 65.66 -26.97
CA SER A 1078 25.07 64.71 -25.89
C SER A 1078 25.34 63.26 -26.32
N GLU A 1079 25.24 62.33 -25.38
CA GLU A 1079 25.28 60.88 -25.62
C GLU A 1079 24.12 60.35 -26.47
N GLU A 1080 23.12 61.17 -26.76
CA GLU A 1080 21.94 60.82 -27.55
C GLU A 1080 21.86 61.59 -28.86
N GLY A 1081 22.55 62.73 -29.02
CA GLY A 1081 22.48 63.49 -30.25
C GLY A 1081 23.24 64.81 -30.28
N ALA A 1082 23.20 65.46 -31.43
CA ALA A 1082 23.76 66.78 -31.70
C ALA A 1082 22.71 67.70 -32.29
N LEU A 1083 22.64 68.94 -31.81
CA LEU A 1083 21.95 70.03 -32.50
C LEU A 1083 22.90 70.66 -33.52
N ILE A 1084 22.48 70.71 -34.78
CA ILE A 1084 23.31 71.07 -35.94
C ILE A 1084 22.61 72.17 -36.77
N ASP A 1085 23.36 73.21 -37.14
CA ASP A 1085 22.89 74.30 -38.00
C ASP A 1085 23.23 74.04 -39.47
N SER A 1086 22.26 74.14 -40.39
CA SER A 1086 22.38 73.71 -41.80
C SER A 1086 21.67 74.63 -42.80
N ASN A 1087 22.32 74.92 -43.93
CA ASN A 1087 21.71 75.57 -45.10
C ASN A 1087 21.32 74.57 -46.20
N VAL A 1088 21.17 73.28 -45.86
CA VAL A 1088 20.83 72.19 -46.79
C VAL A 1088 19.57 71.47 -46.28
N PRO A 1089 18.57 71.17 -47.14
CA PRO A 1089 17.44 70.34 -46.77
C PRO A 1089 17.92 68.94 -46.34
N VAL A 1090 17.64 68.56 -45.11
CA VAL A 1090 17.89 67.21 -44.62
C VAL A 1090 16.56 66.58 -44.18
N ASN A 1091 16.25 65.41 -44.74
CA ASN A 1091 15.01 64.70 -44.45
C ASN A 1091 15.00 64.27 -42.97
N PRO A 1092 13.89 64.42 -42.23
CA PRO A 1092 13.67 63.62 -41.03
C PRO A 1092 13.91 62.13 -41.33
N GLU A 1093 14.52 61.40 -40.39
CA GLU A 1093 15.02 60.03 -40.54
C GLU A 1093 16.18 59.86 -41.56
N ALA A 1094 16.78 60.94 -42.11
CA ALA A 1094 17.97 60.81 -42.95
C ALA A 1094 19.18 60.33 -42.15
N VAL A 1095 19.75 59.19 -42.55
CA VAL A 1095 21.05 58.72 -42.05
C VAL A 1095 22.15 59.63 -42.60
N VAL A 1096 22.80 60.36 -41.69
CA VAL A 1096 23.90 61.27 -41.98
C VAL A 1096 25.18 60.78 -41.30
N SER A 1097 26.33 61.00 -41.96
CA SER A 1097 27.65 60.67 -41.39
C SER A 1097 28.30 61.93 -40.85
N VAL A 1098 28.47 62.01 -39.53
CA VAL A 1098 28.72 63.20 -38.71
C VAL A 1098 30.13 63.13 -38.12
N ASN A 1099 31.10 63.75 -38.82
CA ASN A 1099 32.52 63.73 -38.45
C ASN A 1099 32.84 64.80 -37.38
N VAL A 1100 33.31 64.41 -36.19
CA VAL A 1100 33.64 65.30 -35.06
C VAL A 1100 35.16 65.39 -34.88
N LYS A 1101 35.71 66.61 -34.64
CA LYS A 1101 37.16 66.87 -34.67
C LYS A 1101 37.69 67.89 -33.64
N PRO A 1102 38.69 67.55 -32.80
CA PRO A 1102 39.56 68.49 -32.07
C PRO A 1102 40.77 68.93 -32.91
N GLU A 1103 41.48 69.99 -32.50
CA GLU A 1103 42.57 70.60 -33.31
C GLU A 1103 43.84 69.73 -33.48
N HIS A 1104 44.02 68.66 -32.69
CA HIS A 1104 45.27 67.87 -32.64
C HIS A 1104 45.12 66.34 -32.72
N GLU A 1105 43.94 65.80 -33.04
CA GLU A 1105 43.72 64.33 -33.17
C GLU A 1105 42.91 63.97 -34.43
N GLU A 1106 42.87 62.67 -34.77
CA GLU A 1106 42.07 62.18 -35.90
C GLU A 1106 40.55 62.33 -35.66
N PRO A 1107 39.79 62.73 -36.69
CA PRO A 1107 38.35 62.90 -36.59
C PRO A 1107 37.63 61.54 -36.54
N ARG A 1108 36.62 61.40 -35.68
CA ARG A 1108 35.75 60.21 -35.66
C ARG A 1108 34.41 60.48 -36.34
N ARG A 1109 33.93 59.49 -37.10
CA ARG A 1109 32.77 59.56 -37.98
C ARG A 1109 31.56 58.90 -37.32
N LEU A 1110 30.88 59.63 -36.44
CA LEU A 1110 29.63 59.18 -35.83
C LEU A 1110 28.55 59.08 -36.93
N ARG A 1111 27.70 58.05 -36.93
CA ARG A 1111 26.47 58.07 -37.75
C ARG A 1111 25.27 58.43 -36.89
N GLY A 1112 24.31 59.12 -37.46
CA GLY A 1112 23.07 59.44 -36.79
C GLY A 1112 21.95 59.73 -37.77
N ARG A 1113 20.72 59.76 -37.27
CA ARG A 1113 19.53 60.16 -38.03
C ARG A 1113 19.06 61.54 -37.61
N VAL A 1114 18.66 62.33 -38.60
CA VAL A 1114 17.93 63.57 -38.36
C VAL A 1114 16.61 63.27 -37.67
N VAL A 1115 16.41 63.79 -36.46
CA VAL A 1115 15.14 63.70 -35.70
C VAL A 1115 14.30 64.98 -35.79
N TRP A 1116 14.91 66.13 -36.12
CA TRP A 1116 14.22 67.42 -36.27
C TRP A 1116 14.69 68.15 -37.53
N SER A 1117 13.74 68.61 -38.36
CA SER A 1117 13.94 69.44 -39.57
C SER A 1117 12.55 69.99 -39.99
N ARG A 1118 12.41 71.25 -40.46
CA ARG A 1118 11.06 71.86 -40.58
C ARG A 1118 10.85 72.93 -41.67
N VAL A 1119 9.62 72.91 -42.21
CA VAL A 1119 8.91 73.92 -43.02
C VAL A 1119 9.27 74.02 -44.52
N ARG A 1120 8.24 74.20 -45.37
CA ARG A 1120 8.34 74.50 -46.81
C ARG A 1120 8.56 76.01 -47.04
N ALA A 1121 9.46 76.37 -47.95
CA ALA A 1121 9.36 77.64 -48.66
C ALA A 1121 8.19 77.56 -49.67
N MET A 1122 7.43 78.66 -49.84
CA MET A 1122 6.30 78.70 -50.78
C MET A 1122 6.69 79.10 -52.22
N ASN A 1123 7.88 79.68 -52.41
CA ASN A 1123 8.20 80.50 -53.59
C ASN A 1123 9.47 80.01 -54.33
N GLY A 1124 9.41 78.86 -55.01
CA GLY A 1124 10.40 78.46 -56.02
C GLY A 1124 11.78 77.99 -55.52
N ASP A 1125 12.56 78.88 -54.89
CA ASP A 1125 14.02 78.75 -54.78
C ASP A 1125 14.56 79.00 -53.36
N GLY A 1126 15.33 78.04 -52.81
CA GLY A 1126 16.20 78.20 -51.62
C GLY A 1126 15.54 78.04 -50.24
N ALA A 1127 16.29 77.46 -49.27
CA ALA A 1127 15.84 77.24 -47.89
C ALA A 1127 17.00 76.93 -46.90
N SER A 1128 16.75 77.12 -45.59
CA SER A 1128 17.67 76.83 -44.47
C SER A 1128 16.95 76.00 -43.38
N TYR A 1129 17.69 75.19 -42.62
CA TYR A 1129 17.15 74.10 -41.80
C TYR A 1129 17.88 73.97 -40.45
N LEU A 1130 17.14 74.07 -39.34
CA LEU A 1130 17.64 73.69 -38.03
C LEU A 1130 17.52 72.16 -37.87
N VAL A 1131 18.64 71.47 -37.69
CA VAL A 1131 18.73 70.01 -37.77
C VAL A 1131 19.11 69.40 -36.43
N GLY A 1132 18.18 68.70 -35.78
CA GLY A 1132 18.51 67.81 -34.67
C GLY A 1132 18.93 66.44 -35.19
N VAL A 1133 20.09 65.91 -34.80
CA VAL A 1133 20.56 64.56 -35.16
C VAL A 1133 20.66 63.69 -33.92
N HIS A 1134 19.93 62.59 -33.89
CA HIS A 1134 20.03 61.54 -32.87
C HIS A 1134 21.10 60.55 -33.31
N PHE A 1135 22.05 60.22 -32.43
CA PHE A 1135 23.15 59.34 -32.79
C PHE A 1135 22.70 57.87 -32.71
N ASP A 1136 22.62 57.21 -33.87
CA ASP A 1136 22.20 55.82 -33.98
C ASP A 1136 23.32 54.88 -33.51
N ASN A 1137 23.07 54.14 -32.43
CA ASN A 1137 23.96 53.10 -31.91
C ASN A 1137 25.42 53.54 -31.65
N ILE A 1138 25.64 54.72 -31.05
CA ILE A 1138 26.84 54.88 -30.22
C ILE A 1138 26.82 53.83 -29.09
N SER A 1139 27.98 53.24 -28.81
CA SER A 1139 28.21 51.91 -28.22
C SER A 1139 29.18 52.00 -27.02
N GLU A 1140 30.32 51.26 -26.91
CA GLU A 1140 31.30 51.40 -25.79
C GLU A 1140 32.83 51.79 -26.00
N GLU A 1141 33.26 52.55 -27.05
CA GLU A 1141 34.45 53.50 -27.18
C GLU A 1141 34.46 54.89 -28.10
N ASP A 1142 33.65 55.99 -28.46
CA ASP A 1142 32.39 56.96 -28.53
C ASP A 1142 31.07 57.50 -27.66
N ARG A 1143 30.64 57.24 -26.37
CA ARG A 1143 30.42 57.78 -24.90
C ARG A 1143 31.43 57.58 -23.52
N GLU A 1144 32.79 57.72 -23.06
CA GLU A 1144 34.37 58.07 -23.17
C GLU A 1144 35.44 58.73 -24.25
N TYR A 1145 35.67 58.58 -25.65
CA TYR A 1145 35.19 59.16 -27.10
C TYR A 1145 33.78 59.90 -27.78
N VAL A 1146 32.43 60.31 -27.49
CA VAL A 1146 31.09 60.53 -26.57
C VAL A 1146 30.75 60.82 -24.93
N ARG A 1147 31.44 60.37 -23.78
CA ARG A 1147 31.47 60.84 -22.31
C ARG A 1147 32.70 61.53 -21.61
N GLY A 1148 33.98 61.38 -21.96
CA GLY A 1148 35.12 62.06 -21.31
C GLY A 1148 35.22 63.59 -21.51
N LEU A 1149 35.07 64.10 -22.74
CA LEU A 1149 35.27 65.54 -23.07
C LEU A 1149 34.43 66.55 -22.23
N MET A 1150 33.30 66.20 -21.55
CA MET A 1150 32.49 67.12 -20.67
C MET A 1150 32.93 67.11 -19.22
N GLY A 1151 33.80 66.19 -18.80
CA GLY A 1151 34.26 66.17 -17.41
C GLY A 1151 33.12 66.01 -16.40
N LEU A 1152 32.28 64.98 -16.58
CA LEU A 1152 31.27 64.56 -15.61
C LEU A 1152 31.40 63.04 -15.43
N GLU A 1153 31.60 62.62 -14.19
CA GLU A 1153 31.80 61.22 -13.76
C GLU A 1153 30.58 60.68 -12.99
N SER A 1154 30.60 59.36 -12.74
CA SER A 1154 29.47 58.48 -12.34
C SER A 1154 28.27 58.53 -13.29
#